data_AF-A0A6F8YTP1-F1
#
_entry.id   AF-A0A6F8YTP1-F1
#
_cell.length_a   1.000
_cell.length_b   1.000
_cell.length_c   1.000
_cell.angle_alpha   90.00
_cell.angle_beta   90.00
_cell.angle_gamma   90.00
#
_symmetry.space_group_name_H-M   'P 1'
#
loop_
_entity.id
_entity.type
_entity.pdbx_description
1 polymer ?
#
loop_
_entity_poly.entity_id
_entity_poly.type
_entity_poly.pdbx_seq_one_letter_code
_entity_poly.pdbx_strand_id
1 'polypeptide(L)'
;MAAGGSRRQVVKTRGTPFDLHPDRLGGLAFLERHGDVGVVRYLPNPRRSAVRELARGPLTEVGLAAGRGGQVFITGAPTVAGEGKDLPGPVRRIPAAITADVSTLGVAAVSHGGPAKAAGYARPTVPGVAKPIHLTARVLSSGTELAFDVQPGNRLADAGGQGRAASPAPGMPAPSAEVKAQRAAPGGASAAAASPTDPVDTDRTCAVPRNDARTQVEQPHWRQVEWAADLAVRGALTMQRPANWKQSGLPAWSPQGMFALPGLAGHPGARVPAAVLLGILAQESNLWQASWHVLEGETGNPLVGNFYGFDGSGNWGIRWSQADCGYGVAQVTDWMRLGQRPANEQRAIAVDYATNIAAGLQILVQKWNQAYQAGIHVNNGDPSKIENWFAAVWAYNTGMNPQASTGNTSGCTPGPGCTDNRGNWGLGWSNNPANPDYKQNRAPFLLDTQDDARNPQWWPYPEKVVGWAASPIVKYDFRTDETEAGYAQAWWTNEDNRWSAKPPLDAFCDNGPGGNRCDIDAAGNPCAESDFHCWWHKPVAWKPGCVIVTPTGTVVPTCGFDNWTFNPGDPEPPGGTHYPPVCTSTLPQNALIVDDVPDSVGIVRPDCPGTASVGTFSLQFGSDAGGLYPSKADLHQVGSGLDGHFYFAHTWGPFSTRHSVLGTWQLDRTWTDVWARVLVHLPGHGAHTQQAAYQVDTGASAPAPRFRTRYVNTASRYVDQNQRGDRWVSLGVFLFRGTPRCR
;
A
#
# COMPACT_ATOMS: atom_id res chain seq x y z
N MET A 1 -3.85 -1.59 -30.16
CA MET A 1 -4.53 -2.62 -30.95
C MET A 1 -5.49 -1.93 -31.92
N ALA A 2 -5.45 -2.25 -33.21
CA ALA A 2 -6.45 -1.75 -34.17
C ALA A 2 -7.76 -2.54 -34.00
N ALA A 3 -8.90 -1.85 -34.12
CA ALA A 3 -10.22 -2.47 -34.09
C ALA A 3 -10.33 -3.51 -35.22
N GLY A 4 -10.38 -4.81 -34.86
CA GLY A 4 -10.47 -5.93 -35.81
C GLY A 4 -9.33 -6.98 -35.78
N GLY A 5 -8.42 -6.98 -34.80
CA GLY A 5 -7.28 -7.91 -34.77
C GLY A 5 -7.66 -9.39 -34.60
N SER A 6 -7.31 -10.25 -35.57
CA SER A 6 -7.33 -11.71 -35.43
C SER A 6 -6.07 -12.20 -34.71
N ARG A 7 -6.20 -13.09 -33.72
CA ARG A 7 -5.06 -13.78 -33.08
C ARG A 7 -4.55 -14.89 -33.99
N ARG A 8 -3.23 -14.99 -34.17
CA ARG A 8 -2.59 -16.09 -34.90
C ARG A 8 -1.60 -16.79 -33.99
N GLN A 9 -1.70 -18.11 -33.86
CA GLN A 9 -0.68 -18.89 -33.18
C GLN A 9 0.62 -18.86 -34.00
N VAL A 10 1.73 -18.53 -33.34
CA VAL A 10 3.03 -18.39 -33.98
C VAL A 10 3.95 -19.58 -33.68
N VAL A 11 3.94 -20.03 -32.43
CA VAL A 11 4.63 -21.24 -31.98
C VAL A 11 3.88 -21.86 -30.82
N LYS A 12 4.02 -23.17 -30.63
CA LYS A 12 3.56 -23.87 -29.43
C LYS A 12 4.73 -23.96 -28.44
N THR A 13 4.53 -23.48 -27.23
CA THR A 13 5.50 -23.55 -26.13
C THR A 13 5.21 -24.75 -25.23
N ARG A 14 6.16 -25.08 -24.35
CA ARG A 14 5.89 -25.92 -23.18
C ARG A 14 5.52 -25.00 -22.01
N GLY A 15 4.29 -25.13 -21.48
CA GLY A 15 3.76 -24.20 -20.49
C GLY A 15 3.56 -22.77 -21.02
N THR A 16 3.24 -21.84 -20.11
CA THR A 16 3.16 -20.40 -20.41
C THR A 16 4.56 -19.81 -20.56
N PRO A 17 4.90 -19.15 -21.69
CA PRO A 17 6.14 -18.40 -21.79
C PRO A 17 6.08 -17.14 -20.92
N PHE A 18 7.23 -16.74 -20.35
CA PHE A 18 7.36 -15.53 -19.53
C PHE A 18 8.65 -14.76 -19.88
N ASP A 19 8.81 -13.53 -19.35
CA ASP A 19 9.89 -12.58 -19.70
C ASP A 19 10.12 -12.45 -21.22
N LEU A 20 9.05 -12.10 -21.95
CA LEU A 20 9.06 -11.97 -23.41
C LEU A 20 9.73 -10.67 -23.85
N HIS A 21 10.78 -10.76 -24.66
CA HIS A 21 11.53 -9.61 -25.18
C HIS A 21 11.72 -9.68 -26.70
N PRO A 22 11.10 -8.77 -27.47
CA PRO A 22 11.37 -8.66 -28.90
C PRO A 22 12.77 -8.06 -29.15
N ASP A 23 13.40 -8.50 -30.22
CA ASP A 23 14.71 -7.99 -30.65
C ASP A 23 14.62 -7.12 -31.92
N ARG A 24 15.73 -6.48 -32.27
CA ARG A 24 15.84 -5.61 -33.45
C ARG A 24 15.78 -6.30 -34.81
N LEU A 25 15.95 -7.62 -34.85
CA LEU A 25 15.78 -8.43 -36.06
C LEU A 25 14.33 -8.86 -36.25
N GLY A 26 13.43 -8.45 -35.34
CA GLY A 26 12.04 -8.86 -35.32
C GLY A 26 11.84 -10.24 -34.71
N GLY A 27 12.86 -10.82 -34.08
CA GLY A 27 12.77 -12.05 -33.30
C GLY A 27 12.22 -11.83 -31.89
N LEU A 28 11.99 -12.91 -31.16
CA LEU A 28 11.44 -12.90 -29.80
C LEU A 28 12.22 -13.89 -28.92
N ALA A 29 12.83 -13.37 -27.86
CA ALA A 29 13.39 -14.19 -26.78
C ALA A 29 12.38 -14.31 -25.63
N PHE A 30 12.31 -15.47 -25.00
CA PHE A 30 11.40 -15.73 -23.87
C PHE A 30 11.91 -16.91 -23.03
N LEU A 31 11.37 -17.06 -21.82
CA LEU A 31 11.64 -18.18 -20.94
C LEU A 31 10.50 -19.20 -20.97
N GLU A 32 10.86 -20.48 -20.89
CA GLU A 32 9.95 -21.60 -20.60
C GLU A 32 10.36 -22.29 -19.31
N ARG A 33 9.37 -22.77 -18.55
CA ARG A 33 9.58 -23.64 -17.40
C ARG A 33 9.52 -25.11 -17.81
N HIS A 34 10.52 -25.89 -17.40
CA HIS A 34 10.61 -27.33 -17.62
C HIS A 34 10.88 -27.99 -16.26
N GLY A 35 9.84 -28.13 -15.42
CA GLY A 35 10.01 -28.44 -14.00
C GLY A 35 10.80 -27.35 -13.29
N ASP A 36 11.86 -27.71 -12.57
CA ASP A 36 12.76 -26.76 -11.90
C ASP A 36 13.87 -26.20 -12.82
N VAL A 37 13.72 -26.35 -14.14
CA VAL A 37 14.66 -25.83 -15.14
C VAL A 37 14.04 -24.69 -15.92
N GLY A 38 14.73 -23.55 -15.98
CA GLY A 38 14.42 -22.44 -16.87
C GLY A 38 15.14 -22.60 -18.21
N VAL A 39 14.42 -22.44 -19.31
CA VAL A 39 14.96 -22.59 -20.67
C VAL A 39 14.74 -21.30 -21.46
N VAL A 40 15.83 -20.67 -21.89
CA VAL A 40 15.77 -19.51 -22.80
C VAL A 40 15.50 -20.01 -24.21
N ARG A 41 14.39 -19.57 -24.77
CA ARG A 41 13.96 -19.84 -26.14
C ARG A 41 14.07 -18.60 -27.00
N TYR A 42 14.30 -18.83 -28.28
CA TYR A 42 14.37 -17.78 -29.29
C TYR A 42 13.61 -18.15 -30.55
N LEU A 43 12.72 -17.26 -30.95
CA LEU A 43 11.97 -17.32 -32.18
C LEU A 43 12.54 -16.27 -33.15
N PRO A 44 13.30 -16.66 -34.19
CA PRO A 44 13.98 -15.69 -35.07
C PRO A 44 13.04 -14.81 -35.89
N ASN A 45 11.84 -15.32 -36.20
CA ASN A 45 10.85 -14.60 -36.98
C ASN A 45 9.44 -15.08 -36.59
N PRO A 46 8.52 -14.20 -36.15
CA PRO A 46 7.13 -14.51 -35.83
C PRO A 46 6.30 -15.05 -37.00
N ARG A 47 6.87 -15.08 -38.20
CA ARG A 47 6.29 -15.71 -39.39
C ARG A 47 6.74 -17.15 -39.62
N ARG A 48 7.77 -17.62 -38.92
CA ARG A 48 8.30 -18.99 -38.99
C ARG A 48 8.00 -19.73 -37.67
N SER A 49 7.92 -21.05 -37.71
CA SER A 49 7.45 -21.86 -36.57
C SER A 49 8.56 -22.48 -35.70
N ALA A 50 9.84 -22.30 -36.09
CA ALA A 50 10.95 -22.98 -35.42
C ALA A 50 11.57 -22.12 -34.31
N VAL A 51 11.49 -22.61 -33.07
CA VAL A 51 12.13 -22.03 -31.88
C VAL A 51 13.46 -22.74 -31.62
N ARG A 52 14.48 -21.97 -31.26
CA ARG A 52 15.79 -22.45 -30.82
C ARG A 52 15.94 -22.33 -29.32
N GLU A 53 16.65 -23.25 -28.70
CA GLU A 53 17.15 -23.09 -27.34
C GLU A 53 18.44 -22.26 -27.35
N LEU A 54 18.53 -21.26 -26.48
CA LEU A 54 19.73 -20.43 -26.34
C LEU A 54 20.48 -20.73 -25.05
N ALA A 55 19.78 -21.05 -23.97
CA ALA A 55 20.40 -21.32 -22.67
C ALA A 55 19.46 -22.11 -21.75
N ARG A 56 20.02 -22.77 -20.73
CA ARG A 56 19.27 -23.49 -19.69
C ARG A 56 19.98 -23.47 -18.34
N GLY A 57 19.22 -23.54 -17.25
CA GLY A 57 19.74 -23.59 -15.88
C GLY A 57 18.62 -23.77 -14.86
N PRO A 58 18.93 -23.77 -13.55
CA PRO A 58 17.90 -23.78 -12.50
C PRO A 58 16.88 -22.65 -12.73
N LEU A 59 15.59 -22.92 -12.54
CA LEU A 59 14.51 -22.00 -12.89
C LEU A 59 14.71 -20.63 -12.24
N THR A 60 15.08 -20.58 -10.97
CA THR A 60 15.32 -19.36 -10.19
C THR A 60 16.68 -18.68 -10.46
N GLU A 61 17.48 -19.19 -11.40
CA GLU A 61 18.82 -18.66 -11.71
C GLU A 61 18.98 -18.26 -13.19
N VAL A 62 17.89 -18.24 -13.96
CA VAL A 62 17.90 -17.83 -15.37
C VAL A 62 16.90 -16.71 -15.59
N GLY A 63 17.37 -15.62 -16.19
CA GLY A 63 16.56 -14.43 -16.47
C GLY A 63 16.83 -13.83 -17.85
N LEU A 64 15.94 -12.94 -18.26
CA LEU A 64 16.12 -12.10 -19.44
C LEU A 64 15.96 -10.62 -19.06
N ALA A 65 16.72 -9.75 -19.73
CA ALA A 65 16.59 -8.31 -19.61
C ALA A 65 16.62 -7.65 -21.00
N ALA A 66 15.83 -6.60 -21.19
CA ALA A 66 15.82 -5.82 -22.42
C ALA A 66 16.94 -4.76 -22.41
N GLY A 67 17.53 -4.53 -23.58
CA GLY A 67 18.49 -3.46 -23.86
C GLY A 67 18.01 -2.50 -24.95
N ARG A 68 18.72 -1.39 -25.10
CA ARG A 68 18.45 -0.38 -26.12
C ARG A 68 18.58 -0.96 -27.52
N GLY A 69 17.70 -0.51 -28.41
CA GLY A 69 17.73 -0.89 -29.82
C GLY A 69 17.48 -2.38 -30.02
N GLY A 70 16.59 -2.98 -29.21
CA GLY A 70 16.19 -4.38 -29.35
C GLY A 70 17.30 -5.38 -29.04
N GLN A 71 18.18 -5.05 -28.08
CA GLN A 71 19.10 -6.02 -27.49
C GLN A 71 18.38 -6.83 -26.42
N VAL A 72 18.79 -8.09 -26.24
CA VAL A 72 18.31 -8.94 -25.15
C VAL A 72 19.51 -9.54 -24.42
N PHE A 73 19.45 -9.52 -23.09
CA PHE A 73 20.50 -10.03 -22.23
C PHE A 73 20.01 -11.26 -21.49
N ILE A 74 20.78 -12.35 -21.56
CA ILE A 74 20.60 -13.53 -20.72
C ILE A 74 21.37 -13.28 -19.42
N THR A 75 20.66 -13.31 -18.29
CA THR A 75 21.20 -13.06 -16.94
C THR A 75 21.23 -14.35 -16.10
N GLY A 76 21.92 -14.30 -14.97
CA GLY A 76 22.11 -15.41 -14.05
C GLY A 76 23.25 -16.36 -14.46
N ALA A 77 23.13 -17.62 -14.06
CA ALA A 77 24.15 -18.65 -14.26
C ALA A 77 23.75 -19.79 -15.23
N PRO A 78 23.08 -19.53 -16.38
CA PRO A 78 22.71 -20.62 -17.27
C PRO A 78 23.91 -21.17 -18.06
N THR A 79 23.79 -22.44 -18.45
CA THR A 79 24.58 -23.03 -19.52
C THR A 79 24.04 -22.54 -20.87
N VAL A 80 24.89 -21.87 -21.65
CA VAL A 80 24.52 -21.30 -22.97
C VAL A 80 24.82 -22.31 -24.08
N ALA A 81 23.88 -22.47 -25.02
CA ALA A 81 24.05 -23.34 -26.18
C ALA A 81 25.26 -22.89 -27.05
N GLY A 82 26.02 -23.87 -27.53
CA GLY A 82 27.19 -23.62 -28.41
C GLY A 82 28.26 -22.72 -27.79
N GLU A 83 28.39 -22.70 -26.45
CA GLU A 83 29.28 -21.80 -25.71
C GLU A 83 29.04 -20.30 -26.00
N GLY A 84 27.83 -19.94 -26.43
CA GLY A 84 27.48 -18.57 -26.82
C GLY A 84 27.83 -18.19 -28.25
N LYS A 85 28.55 -19.04 -29.01
CA LYS A 85 28.84 -18.81 -30.45
C LYS A 85 27.57 -18.84 -31.31
N ASP A 86 26.54 -19.53 -30.83
CA ASP A 86 25.29 -19.73 -31.54
C ASP A 86 24.19 -18.71 -31.21
N LEU A 87 24.49 -17.71 -30.37
CA LEU A 87 23.52 -16.69 -30.00
C LEU A 87 23.20 -15.78 -31.20
N PRO A 88 21.91 -15.42 -31.41
CA PRO A 88 21.54 -14.38 -32.38
C PRO A 88 22.28 -13.08 -32.06
N GLY A 89 22.71 -12.33 -33.08
CA GLY A 89 23.50 -11.09 -32.88
C GLY A 89 22.92 -10.05 -31.89
N PRO A 90 21.59 -9.90 -31.71
CA PRO A 90 21.02 -9.02 -30.69
C PRO A 90 21.02 -9.59 -29.26
N VAL A 91 21.27 -10.89 -29.09
CA VAL A 91 21.19 -11.61 -27.82
C VAL A 91 22.60 -11.89 -27.31
N ARG A 92 22.86 -11.61 -26.03
CA ARG A 92 24.13 -11.97 -25.39
C ARG A 92 23.93 -12.36 -23.94
N ARG A 93 24.81 -13.19 -23.40
CA ARG A 93 24.88 -13.44 -21.96
C ARG A 93 25.70 -12.33 -21.29
N ILE A 94 25.27 -11.91 -20.10
CA ILE A 94 26.00 -10.97 -19.25
C ILE A 94 26.11 -11.52 -17.81
N PRO A 95 27.19 -11.20 -17.07
CA PRO A 95 27.38 -11.65 -15.70
C PRO A 95 26.62 -10.77 -14.70
N ALA A 96 25.30 -10.82 -14.72
CA ALA A 96 24.41 -10.10 -13.80
C ALA A 96 23.41 -11.06 -13.14
N ALA A 97 23.02 -10.81 -11.90
CA ALA A 97 21.96 -11.57 -11.23
C ALA A 97 20.62 -11.39 -11.96
N ILE A 98 19.69 -12.34 -11.78
CA ILE A 98 18.37 -12.27 -12.44
C ILE A 98 17.50 -11.11 -11.93
N THR A 99 17.82 -10.58 -10.74
CA THR A 99 17.14 -9.46 -10.08
C THR A 99 17.81 -8.10 -10.32
N ALA A 100 18.97 -8.07 -10.98
CA ALA A 100 19.72 -6.83 -11.18
C ALA A 100 19.10 -5.96 -12.29
N ASP A 101 19.14 -4.63 -12.11
CA ASP A 101 18.77 -3.69 -13.17
C ASP A 101 19.94 -3.53 -14.14
N VAL A 102 19.74 -3.98 -15.37
CA VAL A 102 20.78 -3.97 -16.41
C VAL A 102 20.74 -2.65 -17.17
N SER A 103 21.91 -2.04 -17.36
CA SER A 103 21.99 -0.81 -18.15
C SER A 103 21.55 -1.05 -19.59
N THR A 104 21.06 0.01 -20.25
CA THR A 104 20.50 -0.12 -21.61
C THR A 104 21.48 -0.70 -22.63
N LEU A 105 22.79 -0.52 -22.42
CA LEU A 105 23.85 -1.09 -23.24
C LEU A 105 24.48 -2.34 -22.61
N GLY A 106 23.89 -2.92 -21.56
CA GLY A 106 24.36 -4.08 -20.78
C GLY A 106 25.84 -4.06 -20.43
N VAL A 107 26.38 -2.87 -20.16
CA VAL A 107 27.76 -2.66 -19.73
C VAL A 107 27.88 -2.54 -18.22
N ALA A 108 26.77 -2.30 -17.54
CA ALA A 108 26.69 -2.19 -16.09
C ALA A 108 25.42 -2.88 -15.60
N ALA A 109 25.48 -3.44 -14.40
CA ALA A 109 24.32 -3.93 -13.66
C ALA A 109 24.28 -3.25 -12.30
N VAL A 110 23.11 -2.75 -11.92
CA VAL A 110 22.86 -2.19 -10.59
C VAL A 110 22.26 -3.30 -9.75
N SER A 111 22.96 -3.64 -8.68
CA SER A 111 22.42 -4.48 -7.63
C SER A 111 21.87 -3.55 -6.57
N HIS A 112 20.59 -3.66 -6.26
CA HIS A 112 20.02 -2.86 -5.18
C HIS A 112 20.40 -3.52 -3.86
N GLY A 113 21.42 -2.97 -3.22
CA GLY A 113 21.61 -3.19 -1.79
C GLY A 113 20.43 -2.54 -1.08
N GLY A 114 19.42 -3.32 -0.72
CA GLY A 114 18.48 -2.88 0.31
C GLY A 114 19.25 -2.55 1.59
N PRO A 115 18.64 -1.86 2.58
CA PRO A 115 19.22 -1.86 3.92
C PRO A 115 19.55 -3.32 4.27
N ALA A 116 20.81 -3.56 4.65
CA ALA A 116 21.24 -4.89 5.10
C ALA A 116 20.22 -5.41 6.11
N LYS A 117 20.01 -6.74 6.19
CA LYS A 117 19.27 -7.37 7.31
C LYS A 117 19.74 -6.66 8.59
N ALA A 118 18.84 -5.90 9.21
CA ALA A 118 19.17 -4.77 10.08
C ALA A 118 20.32 -5.09 11.04
N ALA A 119 21.52 -4.63 10.70
CA ALA A 119 22.70 -4.63 11.55
C ALA A 119 23.19 -3.18 11.54
N GLY A 120 23.01 -2.52 12.70
CA GLY A 120 22.96 -1.07 12.84
C GLY A 120 24.21 -0.31 12.43
N TYR A 121 24.00 0.96 12.12
CA TYR A 121 25.01 2.02 12.20
C TYR A 121 24.29 3.36 12.42
N ALA A 122 24.81 4.14 13.36
CA ALA A 122 24.27 5.41 13.84
C ALA A 122 24.82 6.65 13.10
N ARG A 123 24.04 7.74 13.10
CA ARG A 123 24.45 9.14 13.42
C ARG A 123 23.23 10.08 13.48
N PRO A 124 22.96 10.84 14.55
CA PRO A 124 21.76 11.68 14.64
C PRO A 124 21.67 12.69 13.49
N THR A 125 20.56 12.67 12.75
CA THR A 125 20.23 13.69 11.75
C THR A 125 19.13 14.63 12.22
N VAL A 126 19.26 15.89 11.82
CA VAL A 126 18.26 16.94 12.04
C VAL A 126 17.02 16.60 11.20
N PRO A 127 15.79 16.64 11.76
CA PRO A 127 14.56 16.46 11.01
C PRO A 127 14.50 17.37 9.77
N GLY A 128 14.08 16.84 8.63
CA GLY A 128 13.91 17.61 7.39
C GLY A 128 15.14 17.68 6.47
N VAL A 129 16.23 16.98 6.76
CA VAL A 129 17.38 16.79 5.84
C VAL A 129 17.24 15.44 5.13
N ALA A 130 17.28 15.43 3.80
CA ALA A 130 17.23 14.20 3.03
C ALA A 130 18.50 13.37 3.30
N LYS A 131 18.36 12.07 3.51
CA LYS A 131 19.50 11.17 3.69
C LYS A 131 20.11 10.78 2.35
N PRO A 132 21.44 10.67 2.24
CA PRO A 132 22.06 10.09 1.06
C PRO A 132 21.61 8.64 0.90
N ILE A 133 21.19 8.29 -0.31
CA ILE A 133 20.92 6.91 -0.72
C ILE A 133 22.21 6.38 -1.33
N HIS A 134 22.75 5.32 -0.73
CA HIS A 134 23.90 4.62 -1.26
C HIS A 134 23.45 3.62 -2.33
N LEU A 135 24.06 3.67 -3.51
CA LEU A 135 23.75 2.79 -4.63
C LEU A 135 25.04 2.18 -5.15
N THR A 136 25.01 0.87 -5.41
CA THR A 136 26.15 0.13 -5.96
C THR A 136 25.83 -0.37 -7.36
N ALA A 137 26.79 -0.24 -8.28
CA ALA A 137 26.71 -0.74 -9.63
C ALA A 137 28.00 -1.46 -10.00
N ARG A 138 27.89 -2.51 -10.81
CA ARG A 138 29.05 -3.26 -11.30
C ARG A 138 29.22 -3.03 -12.79
N VAL A 139 30.41 -2.60 -13.20
CA VAL A 139 30.82 -2.57 -14.61
C VAL A 139 31.11 -4.00 -15.05
N LEU A 140 30.31 -4.53 -15.98
CA LEU A 140 30.31 -5.95 -16.31
C LEU A 140 31.56 -6.39 -17.08
N SER A 141 32.21 -5.48 -17.82
CA SER A 141 33.41 -5.80 -18.61
C SER A 141 34.68 -5.93 -17.77
N SER A 142 34.81 -5.14 -16.69
CA SER A 142 35.99 -5.13 -15.82
C SER A 142 35.75 -5.78 -14.46
N GLY A 143 34.49 -6.02 -14.10
CA GLY A 143 34.10 -6.47 -12.76
C GLY A 143 34.19 -5.38 -11.69
N THR A 144 34.58 -4.15 -12.05
CA THR A 144 34.73 -3.01 -11.13
C THR A 144 33.41 -2.64 -10.48
N GLU A 145 33.40 -2.49 -9.17
CA GLU A 145 32.28 -1.92 -8.43
C GLU A 145 32.38 -0.38 -8.39
N LEU A 146 31.24 0.26 -8.60
CA LEU A 146 31.02 1.69 -8.50
C LEU A 146 30.02 1.91 -7.37
N ALA A 147 30.28 2.88 -6.51
CA ALA A 147 29.40 3.28 -5.44
C ALA A 147 29.08 4.78 -5.59
N PHE A 148 27.82 5.15 -5.39
CA PHE A 148 27.37 6.54 -5.50
C PHE A 148 26.38 6.86 -4.39
N ASP A 149 26.59 8.03 -3.78
CA ASP A 149 25.68 8.59 -2.79
C ASP A 149 24.79 9.64 -3.47
N VAL A 150 23.49 9.38 -3.48
CA VAL A 150 22.48 10.30 -4.03
C VAL A 150 21.81 11.03 -2.89
N GLN A 151 21.95 12.35 -2.81
CA GLN A 151 21.20 13.19 -1.87
C GLN A 151 19.84 13.57 -2.50
N PRO A 152 18.71 13.01 -2.02
CA PRO A 152 17.40 13.38 -2.55
C PRO A 152 17.16 14.88 -2.38
N GLY A 153 16.83 15.57 -3.47
CA GLY A 153 16.48 17.00 -3.44
C GLY A 153 17.61 18.02 -3.64
N ASN A 154 18.89 17.62 -3.72
CA ASN A 154 20.00 18.56 -3.96
C ASN A 154 20.35 18.77 -5.44
N ARG A 155 19.83 17.93 -6.35
CA ARG A 155 19.91 18.13 -7.81
C ARG A 155 18.62 17.66 -8.47
N LEU A 156 17.85 18.61 -8.99
CA LEU A 156 16.81 18.29 -9.97
C LEU A 156 17.53 18.03 -11.29
N ALA A 157 17.65 16.77 -11.70
CA ALA A 157 17.63 16.50 -13.14
C ALA A 157 16.25 16.93 -13.65
N ASP A 158 16.13 17.38 -14.91
CA ASP A 158 14.83 17.77 -15.49
C ASP A 158 13.76 16.66 -15.40
N ALA A 159 14.20 15.40 -15.25
CA ALA A 159 13.34 14.22 -15.01
C ALA A 159 12.98 13.97 -13.53
N GLY A 160 13.61 14.63 -12.56
CA GLY A 160 13.34 14.51 -11.13
C GLY A 160 11.94 15.00 -10.71
N GLY A 161 11.24 15.70 -11.61
CA GLY A 161 9.82 16.03 -11.45
C GLY A 161 8.88 14.83 -11.56
N GLN A 162 9.32 13.69 -12.13
CA GLN A 162 8.45 12.50 -12.28
C GLN A 162 8.13 11.83 -10.93
N GLY A 163 9.03 11.87 -9.95
CA GLY A 163 8.75 11.41 -8.59
C GLY A 163 7.87 12.37 -7.77
N ARG A 164 7.56 13.56 -8.33
CA ARG A 164 6.60 14.55 -7.79
C ARG A 164 5.30 14.61 -8.59
N ALA A 165 5.22 13.91 -9.72
CA ALA A 165 3.93 13.71 -10.37
C ALA A 165 3.03 13.03 -9.34
N ALA A 166 1.76 13.44 -9.25
CA ALA A 166 0.79 12.69 -8.48
C ALA A 166 0.98 11.22 -8.85
N SER A 167 1.38 10.39 -7.89
CA SER A 167 1.26 8.96 -8.08
C SER A 167 -0.18 8.78 -8.56
N PRO A 168 -0.41 8.15 -9.74
CA PRO A 168 -1.72 7.56 -9.98
C PRO A 168 -2.07 6.85 -8.68
N ALA A 169 -3.22 7.20 -8.07
CA ALA A 169 -3.67 6.67 -6.77
C ALA A 169 -3.09 5.27 -6.62
N PRO A 170 -2.25 4.97 -5.59
CA PRO A 170 -1.41 3.80 -5.56
C PRO A 170 -2.21 2.65 -6.15
N GLY A 171 -1.76 2.18 -7.31
CA GLY A 171 -2.25 0.95 -7.88
C GLY A 171 -1.84 -0.14 -6.91
N MET A 172 -2.55 -0.23 -5.78
CA MET A 172 -2.82 -1.51 -5.16
C MET A 172 -3.29 -2.40 -6.31
N PRO A 173 -2.79 -3.65 -6.37
CA PRO A 173 -3.11 -4.55 -7.47
C PRO A 173 -4.59 -4.40 -7.77
N ALA A 174 -4.89 -4.08 -9.03
CA ALA A 174 -6.27 -3.91 -9.48
C ALA A 174 -7.09 -5.06 -8.87
N PRO A 175 -8.23 -4.81 -8.21
CA PRO A 175 -9.16 -5.89 -8.00
C PRO A 175 -9.32 -6.55 -9.36
N SER A 176 -9.04 -7.86 -9.41
CA SER A 176 -9.26 -8.68 -10.59
C SER A 176 -10.56 -8.21 -11.23
N ALA A 177 -10.47 -7.77 -12.49
CA ALA A 177 -11.57 -7.17 -13.21
C ALA A 177 -12.87 -7.95 -12.93
N GLU A 178 -13.92 -7.19 -12.60
CA GLU A 178 -15.28 -7.65 -12.24
C GLU A 178 -15.62 -7.80 -10.74
N VAL A 179 -15.56 -6.69 -10.00
CA VAL A 179 -16.59 -6.42 -8.96
C VAL A 179 -17.64 -5.50 -9.59
N LYS A 180 -18.56 -6.07 -10.38
CA LYS A 180 -19.79 -5.35 -10.73
C LYS A 180 -20.65 -5.23 -9.48
N ALA A 181 -20.96 -3.99 -9.14
CA ALA A 181 -22.00 -3.51 -8.22
C ALA A 181 -22.73 -4.59 -7.42
N GLN A 182 -22.43 -4.68 -6.12
CA GLN A 182 -23.41 -5.22 -5.17
C GLN A 182 -24.70 -4.41 -5.32
N ARG A 183 -25.79 -5.11 -5.67
CA ARG A 183 -27.14 -4.54 -5.62
C ARG A 183 -27.39 -4.03 -4.21
N ALA A 184 -27.79 -2.77 -4.13
CA ALA A 184 -28.33 -2.14 -2.95
C ALA A 184 -29.38 -3.05 -2.29
N ALA A 185 -29.22 -3.32 -1.00
CA ALA A 185 -30.38 -3.65 -0.18
C ALA A 185 -31.38 -2.47 -0.30
N PRO A 186 -32.69 -2.73 -0.40
CA PRO A 186 -33.68 -1.68 -0.58
C PRO A 186 -33.79 -0.84 0.71
N GLY A 187 -33.07 0.27 0.73
CA GLY A 187 -33.09 1.25 1.82
C GLY A 187 -32.28 2.52 1.54
N GLY A 188 -31.90 2.75 0.27
CA GLY A 188 -31.13 3.92 -0.13
C GLY A 188 -31.94 5.20 0.00
N ALA A 189 -31.84 5.87 1.14
CA ALA A 189 -32.02 7.30 1.18
C ALA A 189 -31.09 7.90 0.12
N SER A 190 -31.65 8.67 -0.81
CA SER A 190 -30.88 9.47 -1.76
C SER A 190 -29.84 10.26 -0.97
N ALA A 191 -28.56 9.86 -1.07
CA ALA A 191 -27.50 10.64 -0.45
C ALA A 191 -27.56 12.05 -1.05
N ALA A 192 -27.71 13.07 -0.20
CA ALA A 192 -27.64 14.44 -0.65
C ALA A 192 -26.28 14.65 -1.32
N ALA A 193 -26.26 15.37 -2.45
CA ALA A 193 -25.02 15.73 -3.12
C ALA A 193 -24.07 16.38 -2.12
N ALA A 194 -22.79 15.98 -2.16
CA ALA A 194 -21.79 16.51 -1.23
C ALA A 194 -21.72 18.04 -1.32
N SER A 195 -21.49 18.69 -0.18
CA SER A 195 -21.34 20.15 -0.14
C SER A 195 -20.05 20.59 -0.85
N PRO A 196 -20.05 21.68 -1.63
CA PRO A 196 -18.84 22.26 -2.23
C PRO A 196 -17.92 22.93 -1.21
N THR A 197 -18.33 23.04 0.06
CA THR A 197 -17.56 23.74 1.11
C THR A 197 -17.28 22.90 2.36
N ASP A 198 -17.92 21.75 2.50
CA ASP A 198 -17.63 20.80 3.59
C ASP A 198 -16.52 19.86 3.14
N PRO A 199 -15.40 19.74 3.88
CA PRO A 199 -14.35 18.78 3.53
C PRO A 199 -14.82 17.32 3.61
N VAL A 200 -15.91 17.02 4.33
CA VAL A 200 -16.46 15.67 4.46
C VAL A 200 -17.34 15.30 3.26
N ASP A 201 -17.09 14.12 2.70
CA ASP A 201 -17.94 13.50 1.69
C ASP A 201 -19.16 12.83 2.36
N THR A 202 -20.32 13.49 2.31
CA THR A 202 -21.58 12.98 2.88
C THR A 202 -22.23 11.89 2.02
N ASP A 203 -21.84 11.80 0.74
CA ASP A 203 -22.29 10.82 -0.25
C ASP A 203 -21.38 9.58 -0.35
N ARG A 204 -20.37 9.49 0.52
CA ARG A 204 -19.42 8.37 0.59
C ARG A 204 -20.09 7.02 0.82
N THR A 205 -19.40 5.95 0.42
CA THR A 205 -19.80 4.57 0.74
C THR A 205 -19.15 4.04 2.03
N CYS A 206 -17.93 4.46 2.33
CA CYS A 206 -17.17 3.95 3.46
C CYS A 206 -17.60 4.61 4.79
N ALA A 207 -17.58 3.84 5.88
CA ALA A 207 -18.22 4.23 7.13
C ALA A 207 -17.63 5.50 7.76
N VAL A 208 -16.30 5.56 7.86
CA VAL A 208 -15.57 6.65 8.50
C VAL A 208 -15.03 7.61 7.45
N PRO A 209 -15.41 8.90 7.48
CA PRO A 209 -15.04 9.84 6.44
C PRO A 209 -13.53 10.13 6.43
N ARG A 210 -13.03 10.55 5.26
CA ARG A 210 -11.80 11.35 5.17
C ARG A 210 -12.12 12.82 5.44
N ASN A 211 -11.10 13.58 5.83
CA ASN A 211 -11.09 15.03 5.93
C ASN A 211 -12.06 15.63 6.97
N ASP A 212 -12.61 14.81 7.86
CA ASP A 212 -13.30 15.31 9.05
C ASP A 212 -12.26 15.76 10.08
N ALA A 213 -12.18 17.06 10.35
CA ALA A 213 -11.28 17.64 11.35
C ALA A 213 -11.50 17.08 12.76
N ARG A 214 -12.69 16.56 13.08
CA ARG A 214 -12.98 15.91 14.37
C ARG A 214 -12.50 14.47 14.42
N THR A 215 -11.86 13.98 13.36
CA THR A 215 -11.36 12.61 13.24
C THR A 215 -9.93 12.65 12.68
N GLN A 216 -8.95 12.88 13.55
CA GLN A 216 -7.54 12.62 13.24
C GLN A 216 -7.09 11.31 13.88
N VAL A 217 -6.53 10.42 13.08
CA VAL A 217 -6.06 9.10 13.49
C VAL A 217 -4.56 9.17 13.74
N GLU A 218 -4.12 8.74 14.92
CA GLU A 218 -2.69 8.66 15.24
C GLU A 218 -2.04 7.48 14.54
N GLN A 219 -0.88 7.70 13.92
CA GLN A 219 -0.05 6.65 13.38
C GLN A 219 0.71 5.96 14.53
N PRO A 220 0.46 4.67 14.83
CA PRO A 220 1.18 3.96 15.87
C PRO A 220 2.66 3.81 15.51
N HIS A 221 3.50 3.71 16.53
CA HIS A 221 4.86 3.20 16.39
C HIS A 221 4.81 1.70 16.02
N TRP A 222 5.72 1.22 15.18
CA TRP A 222 5.70 -0.20 14.75
C TRP A 222 5.78 -1.21 15.91
N ARG A 223 6.48 -0.88 17.01
CA ARG A 223 6.48 -1.67 18.27
C ARG A 223 5.10 -1.77 18.94
N GLN A 224 4.26 -0.75 18.83
CA GLN A 224 2.88 -0.82 19.33
C GLN A 224 2.06 -1.82 18.51
N VAL A 225 2.29 -1.89 17.20
CA VAL A 225 1.64 -2.87 16.31
C VAL A 225 2.08 -4.30 16.65
N GLU A 226 3.38 -4.54 16.84
CA GLU A 226 3.90 -5.83 17.30
C GLU A 226 3.30 -6.25 18.65
N TRP A 227 3.34 -5.37 19.65
CA TRP A 227 2.72 -5.60 20.95
C TRP A 227 1.24 -5.98 20.81
N ALA A 228 0.48 -5.25 19.99
CA ALA A 228 -0.93 -5.52 19.82
C ALA A 228 -1.18 -6.87 19.14
N ALA A 229 -0.40 -7.23 18.12
CA ALA A 229 -0.49 -8.53 17.46
C ALA A 229 -0.15 -9.68 18.42
N ASP A 230 0.96 -9.56 19.15
CA ASP A 230 1.43 -10.53 20.14
C ASP A 230 0.37 -10.79 21.22
N LEU A 231 -0.23 -9.73 21.78
CA LEU A 231 -1.31 -9.88 22.77
C LEU A 231 -2.59 -10.42 22.12
N ALA A 232 -2.94 -9.96 20.92
CA ALA A 232 -4.17 -10.36 20.25
C ALA A 232 -4.21 -11.87 19.97
N VAL A 233 -3.15 -12.46 19.42
CA VAL A 233 -3.11 -13.91 19.10
C VAL A 233 -3.19 -14.80 20.34
N ARG A 234 -2.98 -14.24 21.54
CA ARG A 234 -3.12 -14.93 22.83
C ARG A 234 -4.40 -14.56 23.58
N GLY A 235 -5.32 -13.82 22.96
CA GLY A 235 -6.56 -13.40 23.62
C GLY A 235 -6.35 -12.43 24.78
N ALA A 236 -5.23 -11.69 24.78
CA ALA A 236 -4.80 -10.83 25.88
C ALA A 236 -4.88 -9.32 25.57
N LEU A 237 -5.44 -8.92 24.42
CA LEU A 237 -5.55 -7.52 24.01
C LEU A 237 -6.79 -6.85 24.64
N THR A 238 -6.83 -6.80 25.96
CA THR A 238 -8.02 -6.46 26.77
C THR A 238 -7.92 -5.13 27.53
N MET A 239 -6.87 -4.34 27.28
CA MET A 239 -6.72 -3.00 27.86
C MET A 239 -7.94 -2.13 27.58
N GLN A 240 -8.29 -1.28 28.54
CA GLN A 240 -9.40 -0.36 28.42
C GLN A 240 -8.96 0.95 27.76
N ARG A 241 -9.60 1.29 26.64
CA ARG A 241 -9.63 2.64 26.10
C ARG A 241 -10.71 3.43 26.86
N PRO A 242 -10.37 4.57 27.49
CA PRO A 242 -11.36 5.42 28.16
C PRO A 242 -12.38 6.00 27.17
N ALA A 243 -13.48 6.53 27.69
CA ALA A 243 -14.42 7.27 26.87
C ALA A 243 -13.71 8.45 26.19
N ASN A 244 -14.04 8.68 24.92
CA ASN A 244 -13.43 9.69 24.07
C ASN A 244 -11.90 9.57 23.94
N TRP A 245 -11.34 8.35 24.04
CA TRP A 245 -9.91 8.10 23.84
C TRP A 245 -9.46 8.70 22.50
N LYS A 246 -8.45 9.58 22.55
CA LYS A 246 -7.93 10.36 21.40
C LYS A 246 -9.02 11.07 20.58
N GLN A 247 -10.01 11.63 21.28
CA GLN A 247 -11.14 12.34 20.68
C GLN A 247 -11.97 11.50 19.70
N SER A 248 -11.95 10.18 19.88
CA SER A 248 -12.73 9.26 19.07
C SER A 248 -14.24 9.50 19.14
N GLY A 249 -14.76 10.23 20.13
CA GLY A 249 -16.20 10.39 20.34
C GLY A 249 -16.91 9.10 20.75
N LEU A 250 -16.16 8.06 21.12
CA LEU A 250 -16.68 6.74 21.50
C LEU A 250 -16.89 6.62 23.02
N PRO A 251 -17.84 5.79 23.49
CA PRO A 251 -17.84 5.32 24.88
C PRO A 251 -16.57 4.49 25.16
N ALA A 252 -16.25 4.21 26.43
CA ALA A 252 -15.11 3.34 26.77
C ALA A 252 -15.25 1.93 26.18
N TRP A 253 -14.15 1.32 25.77
CA TRP A 253 -14.13 -0.03 25.17
C TRP A 253 -12.78 -0.73 25.37
N SER A 254 -12.72 -2.04 25.08
CA SER A 254 -11.45 -2.75 24.86
C SER A 254 -11.44 -3.44 23.49
N PRO A 255 -10.27 -3.55 22.84
CA PRO A 255 -10.15 -4.17 21.51
C PRO A 255 -10.79 -5.57 21.44
N GLN A 256 -10.37 -6.51 22.30
CA GLN A 256 -10.94 -7.86 22.31
C GLN A 256 -12.25 -8.03 23.09
N GLY A 257 -12.68 -7.00 23.83
CA GLY A 257 -14.06 -6.93 24.31
C GLY A 257 -15.03 -6.64 23.17
N MET A 258 -14.62 -5.81 22.21
CA MET A 258 -15.40 -5.47 21.02
C MET A 258 -15.27 -6.52 19.91
N PHE A 259 -14.07 -7.08 19.72
CA PHE A 259 -13.77 -8.10 18.72
C PHE A 259 -13.08 -9.30 19.36
N ALA A 260 -13.89 -10.21 19.92
CA ALA A 260 -13.39 -11.41 20.57
C ALA A 260 -12.62 -12.33 19.60
N LEU A 261 -11.54 -12.95 20.09
CA LEU A 261 -10.77 -13.96 19.38
C LEU A 261 -11.54 -15.29 19.34
N PRO A 262 -11.97 -15.79 18.16
CA PRO A 262 -12.60 -17.10 18.06
C PRO A 262 -11.59 -18.24 18.19
N GLY A 263 -12.06 -19.44 18.52
CA GLY A 263 -11.23 -20.65 18.51
C GLY A 263 -10.93 -21.17 17.10
N LEU A 264 -9.85 -21.94 16.96
CA LEU A 264 -9.44 -22.57 15.70
C LEU A 264 -10.11 -23.93 15.50
N ALA A 265 -10.74 -24.12 14.35
CA ALA A 265 -11.35 -25.38 13.94
C ALA A 265 -10.30 -26.50 13.92
N GLY A 266 -10.68 -27.66 14.46
CA GLY A 266 -9.80 -28.83 14.61
C GLY A 266 -8.73 -28.73 15.70
N HIS A 267 -8.53 -27.55 16.30
CA HIS A 267 -7.41 -27.31 17.22
C HIS A 267 -7.82 -26.44 18.43
N PRO A 268 -8.64 -26.99 19.36
CA PRO A 268 -9.04 -26.25 20.56
C PRO A 268 -7.82 -25.78 21.37
N GLY A 269 -7.80 -24.50 21.75
CA GLY A 269 -6.71 -23.89 22.52
C GLY A 269 -5.45 -23.56 21.72
N ALA A 270 -5.40 -23.87 20.42
CA ALA A 270 -4.34 -23.40 19.55
C ALA A 270 -4.52 -21.91 19.19
N ARG A 271 -3.47 -21.32 18.63
CA ARG A 271 -3.42 -19.89 18.26
C ARG A 271 -2.83 -19.67 16.89
N VAL A 272 -3.10 -18.49 16.34
CA VAL A 272 -2.40 -17.96 15.17
C VAL A 272 -0.96 -17.61 15.57
N PRO A 273 0.06 -17.95 14.77
CA PRO A 273 1.40 -17.41 14.93
C PRO A 273 1.39 -15.88 14.78
N ALA A 274 2.00 -15.16 15.72
CA ALA A 274 2.10 -13.70 15.65
C ALA A 274 2.76 -13.25 14.34
N ALA A 275 3.80 -13.96 13.89
CA ALA A 275 4.49 -13.66 12.64
C ALA A 275 3.59 -13.76 11.38
N VAL A 276 2.55 -14.62 11.38
CA VAL A 276 1.58 -14.69 10.27
C VAL A 276 0.69 -13.45 10.26
N LEU A 277 0.18 -13.05 11.43
CA LEU A 277 -0.62 -11.83 11.56
C LEU A 277 0.23 -10.61 11.19
N LEU A 278 1.44 -10.47 11.73
CA LEU A 278 2.35 -9.37 11.42
C LEU A 278 2.78 -9.34 9.95
N GLY A 279 2.91 -10.50 9.31
CA GLY A 279 3.13 -10.61 7.86
C GLY A 279 1.96 -10.06 7.04
N ILE A 280 0.71 -10.30 7.48
CA ILE A 280 -0.49 -9.66 6.91
C ILE A 280 -0.42 -8.15 7.14
N LEU A 281 -0.23 -7.69 8.38
CA LEU A 281 -0.21 -6.25 8.69
C LEU A 281 0.87 -5.48 7.90
N ALA A 282 2.05 -6.10 7.70
CA ALA A 282 3.11 -5.54 6.88
C ALA A 282 2.69 -5.45 5.40
N GLN A 283 2.08 -6.51 4.86
CA GLN A 283 1.63 -6.56 3.48
C GLN A 283 0.45 -5.63 3.18
N GLU A 284 -0.45 -5.45 4.15
CA GLU A 284 -1.68 -4.65 4.00
C GLU A 284 -1.40 -3.15 4.05
N SER A 285 -0.56 -2.71 4.97
CA SER A 285 -0.48 -1.28 5.30
C SER A 285 0.91 -0.75 5.59
N ASN A 286 1.97 -1.57 5.54
CA ASN A 286 3.28 -1.21 6.10
C ASN A 286 3.16 -0.88 7.61
N LEU A 287 2.28 -1.58 8.34
CA LEU A 287 1.99 -1.34 9.77
C LEU A 287 1.35 0.04 10.05
N TRP A 288 0.65 0.63 9.09
CA TRP A 288 0.07 1.96 9.20
C TRP A 288 -1.41 1.96 9.56
N GLN A 289 -1.81 2.83 10.50
CA GLN A 289 -3.20 3.07 10.87
C GLN A 289 -3.72 4.39 10.29
N ALA A 290 -2.86 5.40 10.20
CA ALA A 290 -3.17 6.69 9.61
C ALA A 290 -2.63 6.77 8.18
N SER A 291 -3.07 7.77 7.43
CA SER A 291 -2.62 7.96 6.03
C SER A 291 -1.10 8.07 5.95
N TRP A 292 -0.52 7.67 4.82
CA TRP A 292 0.92 7.72 4.55
C TRP A 292 1.55 9.13 4.56
N HIS A 293 0.75 10.17 4.81
CA HIS A 293 1.21 11.56 4.90
C HIS A 293 1.72 11.94 6.29
N VAL A 294 1.60 11.05 7.28
CA VAL A 294 2.01 11.33 8.66
C VAL A 294 2.99 10.26 9.16
N LEU A 295 3.93 10.66 10.02
CA LEU A 295 4.86 9.74 10.67
C LEU A 295 4.29 9.26 12.01
N GLU A 296 5.01 8.36 12.66
CA GLU A 296 4.63 7.77 13.94
C GLU A 296 4.42 8.84 15.03
N GLY A 297 3.32 8.75 15.77
CA GLY A 297 2.94 9.74 16.79
C GLY A 297 2.32 11.03 16.25
N GLU A 298 2.29 11.22 14.94
CA GLU A 298 1.45 12.24 14.32
C GLU A 298 0.05 11.72 14.05
N THR A 299 -0.89 12.63 13.86
CA THR A 299 -2.28 12.32 13.54
C THR A 299 -2.63 12.82 12.14
N GLY A 300 -3.52 12.14 11.43
CA GLY A 300 -3.95 12.57 10.09
C GLY A 300 -5.25 11.90 9.66
N ASN A 301 -5.53 11.85 8.36
CA ASN A 301 -6.65 11.06 7.85
C ASN A 301 -6.54 9.58 8.29
N PRO A 302 -7.67 8.87 8.46
CA PRO A 302 -7.63 7.41 8.59
C PRO A 302 -6.96 6.80 7.35
N LEU A 303 -6.15 5.76 7.55
CA LEU A 303 -5.71 4.93 6.42
C LEU A 303 -6.93 4.17 5.91
N VAL A 304 -7.25 4.39 4.65
CA VAL A 304 -8.33 3.68 3.96
C VAL A 304 -7.85 3.29 2.57
N GLY A 305 -8.31 2.14 2.06
CA GLY A 305 -8.07 1.65 0.71
C GLY A 305 -8.63 2.59 -0.36
N ASN A 306 -9.17 2.04 -1.45
CA ASN A 306 -9.74 2.84 -2.53
C ASN A 306 -11.09 3.50 -2.12
N PHE A 307 -11.06 4.49 -1.22
CA PHE A 307 -12.22 5.17 -0.64
C PHE A 307 -13.19 5.75 -1.70
N TYR A 308 -12.64 6.26 -2.80
CA TYR A 308 -13.40 6.90 -3.88
C TYR A 308 -13.75 5.94 -5.04
N GLY A 309 -13.25 4.70 -5.03
CA GLY A 309 -13.49 3.72 -6.10
C GLY A 309 -12.86 4.07 -7.45
N PHE A 310 -11.69 4.70 -7.45
CA PHE A 310 -10.97 5.02 -8.68
C PHE A 310 -10.61 3.76 -9.49
N ASP A 311 -10.67 3.87 -10.81
CA ASP A 311 -10.40 2.75 -11.74
C ASP A 311 -8.94 2.65 -12.20
N GLY A 312 -8.05 3.47 -11.61
CA GLY A 312 -6.63 3.50 -11.96
C GLY A 312 -6.29 4.22 -13.28
N SER A 313 -7.27 4.75 -14.02
CA SER A 313 -7.03 5.44 -15.30
C SER A 313 -6.33 6.81 -15.16
N GLY A 314 -6.07 7.26 -13.93
CA GLY A 314 -5.50 8.58 -13.64
C GLY A 314 -6.48 9.74 -13.85
N ASN A 315 -7.74 9.46 -14.18
CA ASN A 315 -8.76 10.49 -14.39
C ASN A 315 -9.48 10.93 -13.11
N TRP A 316 -9.12 10.39 -11.93
CA TRP A 316 -9.76 10.56 -10.61
C TRP A 316 -11.29 10.64 -10.63
N GLY A 317 -11.94 9.86 -11.48
CA GLY A 317 -13.40 9.78 -11.53
C GLY A 317 -13.92 8.97 -10.34
N ILE A 318 -14.69 9.61 -9.46
CA ILE A 318 -15.25 8.97 -8.26
C ILE A 318 -16.31 7.94 -8.66
N ARG A 319 -16.20 6.72 -8.13
CA ARG A 319 -17.16 5.62 -8.34
C ARG A 319 -17.46 4.93 -7.01
N TRP A 320 -18.36 5.52 -6.23
CA TRP A 320 -18.72 5.03 -4.89
C TRP A 320 -19.02 3.52 -4.80
N SER A 321 -19.69 2.93 -5.80
CA SER A 321 -19.96 1.48 -5.83
C SER A 321 -18.70 0.59 -5.87
N GLN A 322 -17.59 1.12 -6.37
CA GLN A 322 -16.28 0.49 -6.48
C GLN A 322 -15.36 0.82 -5.29
N ALA A 323 -15.87 1.51 -4.27
CA ALA A 323 -15.06 1.88 -3.11
C ALA A 323 -14.60 0.62 -2.34
N ASP A 324 -13.31 0.56 -2.09
CA ASP A 324 -12.64 -0.43 -1.27
C ASP A 324 -12.45 0.17 0.12
N CYS A 325 -13.36 -0.18 1.03
CA CYS A 325 -13.47 0.42 2.36
C CYS A 325 -12.61 -0.30 3.40
N GLY A 326 -11.39 -0.73 3.01
CA GLY A 326 -10.42 -1.34 3.91
C GLY A 326 -9.77 -0.30 4.80
N TYR A 327 -9.90 -0.42 6.13
CA TYR A 327 -9.34 0.56 7.08
C TYR A 327 -8.14 0.03 7.87
N GLY A 328 -7.18 0.92 8.12
CA GLY A 328 -6.14 0.77 9.15
C GLY A 328 -5.11 -0.33 8.89
N VAL A 329 -4.44 -0.75 9.97
CA VAL A 329 -3.25 -1.62 9.93
C VAL A 329 -3.51 -2.97 9.24
N ALA A 330 -4.70 -3.54 9.43
CA ALA A 330 -5.12 -4.81 8.85
C ALA A 330 -6.02 -4.64 7.60
N GLN A 331 -6.21 -3.41 7.10
CA GLN A 331 -7.09 -3.11 5.95
C GLN A 331 -8.48 -3.79 6.05
N VAL A 332 -9.10 -3.73 7.23
CA VAL A 332 -10.39 -4.37 7.51
C VAL A 332 -11.46 -3.79 6.58
N THR A 333 -11.92 -4.59 5.63
CA THR A 333 -12.94 -4.19 4.62
C THR A 333 -14.31 -4.75 4.97
N ASP A 334 -14.35 -5.96 5.52
CA ASP A 334 -15.58 -6.59 5.98
C ASP A 334 -16.28 -5.66 6.98
N TRP A 335 -17.55 -5.41 6.71
CA TRP A 335 -18.43 -4.57 7.53
C TRP A 335 -18.10 -3.08 7.59
N MET A 336 -17.22 -2.56 6.72
CA MET A 336 -16.76 -1.16 6.77
C MET A 336 -17.44 -0.21 5.77
N ARG A 337 -18.50 -0.67 5.08
CA ARG A 337 -19.43 0.22 4.38
C ARG A 337 -20.52 0.72 5.34
N LEU A 338 -21.05 1.92 5.09
CA LEU A 338 -22.09 2.53 5.93
C LEU A 338 -23.25 1.55 6.21
N GLY A 339 -23.60 1.41 7.49
CA GLY A 339 -24.75 0.61 7.94
C GLY A 339 -24.54 -0.91 8.01
N GLN A 340 -23.36 -1.43 7.67
CA GLN A 340 -23.09 -2.88 7.75
C GLN A 340 -22.84 -3.40 9.18
N ARG A 341 -22.52 -2.50 10.12
CA ARG A 341 -22.22 -2.80 11.53
C ARG A 341 -22.51 -1.57 12.40
N PRO A 342 -22.67 -1.68 13.74
CA PRO A 342 -22.84 -0.50 14.59
C PRO A 342 -21.74 0.54 14.35
N ALA A 343 -22.14 1.81 14.22
CA ALA A 343 -21.23 2.90 13.86
C ALA A 343 -20.04 3.05 14.81
N ASN A 344 -20.23 2.76 16.10
CA ASN A 344 -19.16 2.79 17.10
C ASN A 344 -18.07 1.74 16.83
N GLU A 345 -18.45 0.55 16.38
CA GLU A 345 -17.50 -0.53 16.06
C GLU A 345 -16.73 -0.21 14.78
N GLN A 346 -17.41 0.30 13.75
CA GLN A 346 -16.75 0.77 12.52
C GLN A 346 -15.78 1.91 12.81
N ARG A 347 -16.19 2.87 13.66
CA ARG A 347 -15.33 3.99 14.05
C ARG A 347 -14.12 3.52 14.86
N ALA A 348 -14.29 2.59 15.81
CA ALA A 348 -13.19 2.03 16.58
C ALA A 348 -12.16 1.31 15.70
N ILE A 349 -12.59 0.53 14.70
CA ILE A 349 -11.70 -0.09 13.69
C ILE A 349 -10.85 0.96 12.97
N ALA A 350 -11.42 2.11 12.61
CA ALA A 350 -10.73 3.13 11.84
C ALA A 350 -9.77 4.00 12.67
N VAL A 351 -10.05 4.23 13.96
CA VAL A 351 -9.29 5.17 14.79
C VAL A 351 -8.35 4.54 15.82
N ASP A 352 -8.50 3.24 16.13
CA ASP A 352 -7.65 2.53 17.09
C ASP A 352 -6.99 1.31 16.44
N TYR A 353 -5.67 1.38 16.29
CA TYR A 353 -4.86 0.33 15.68
C TYR A 353 -5.01 -1.03 16.41
N ALA A 354 -5.18 -1.03 17.73
CA ALA A 354 -5.34 -2.25 18.52
C ALA A 354 -6.69 -2.93 18.23
N THR A 355 -7.75 -2.12 18.14
CA THR A 355 -9.09 -2.59 17.73
C THR A 355 -9.09 -3.08 16.29
N ASN A 356 -8.39 -2.38 15.39
CA ASN A 356 -8.21 -2.80 13.99
C ASN A 356 -7.55 -4.18 13.88
N ILE A 357 -6.46 -4.41 14.62
CA ILE A 357 -5.74 -5.69 14.67
C ILE A 357 -6.62 -6.81 15.24
N ALA A 358 -7.40 -6.54 16.29
CA ALA A 358 -8.33 -7.52 16.84
C ALA A 358 -9.42 -7.93 15.81
N ALA A 359 -9.97 -6.97 15.08
CA ALA A 359 -10.94 -7.24 14.00
C ALA A 359 -10.29 -8.01 12.83
N GLY A 360 -9.10 -7.61 12.39
CA GLY A 360 -8.35 -8.32 11.35
C GLY A 360 -8.02 -9.76 11.73
N LEU A 361 -7.58 -9.99 12.98
CA LEU A 361 -7.33 -11.34 13.50
C LEU A 361 -8.61 -12.18 13.55
N GLN A 362 -9.74 -11.60 13.96
CA GLN A 362 -11.03 -12.30 13.94
C GLN A 362 -11.39 -12.77 12.53
N ILE A 363 -11.18 -11.93 11.50
CA ILE A 363 -11.40 -12.30 10.09
C ILE A 363 -10.46 -13.44 9.67
N LEU A 364 -9.17 -13.34 9.99
CA LEU A 364 -8.19 -14.40 9.67
C LEU A 364 -8.59 -15.76 10.26
N VAL A 365 -9.02 -15.78 11.53
CA VAL A 365 -9.51 -16.99 12.19
C VAL A 365 -10.77 -17.53 11.51
N GLN A 366 -11.69 -16.65 11.10
CA GLN A 366 -12.87 -17.07 10.34
C GLN A 366 -12.48 -17.72 9.00
N LYS A 367 -11.48 -17.18 8.29
CA LYS A 367 -10.99 -17.78 7.03
C LYS A 367 -10.29 -19.12 7.26
N TRP A 368 -9.50 -19.26 8.33
CA TRP A 368 -8.96 -20.55 8.75
C TRP A 368 -10.08 -21.56 8.99
N ASN A 369 -11.06 -21.20 9.81
CA ASN A 369 -12.18 -22.08 10.15
C ASN A 369 -12.96 -22.49 8.91
N GLN A 370 -13.21 -21.56 7.99
CA GLN A 370 -13.89 -21.83 6.72
C GLN A 370 -13.09 -22.81 5.84
N ALA A 371 -11.80 -22.55 5.61
CA ALA A 371 -10.96 -23.42 4.79
C ALA A 371 -10.79 -24.81 5.43
N TYR A 372 -10.56 -24.86 6.74
CA TYR A 372 -10.38 -26.09 7.51
C TYR A 372 -11.64 -26.97 7.48
N GLN A 373 -12.82 -26.40 7.73
CA GLN A 373 -14.08 -27.15 7.67
C GLN A 373 -14.42 -27.64 6.26
N ALA A 374 -13.93 -26.94 5.24
CA ALA A 374 -14.07 -27.36 3.84
C ALA A 374 -13.03 -28.43 3.42
N GLY A 375 -12.14 -28.87 4.31
CA GLY A 375 -11.10 -29.86 4.01
C GLY A 375 -9.88 -29.30 3.26
N ILE A 376 -9.76 -27.97 3.17
CA ILE A 376 -8.63 -27.30 2.51
C ILE A 376 -7.52 -27.11 3.55
N HIS A 377 -6.70 -28.13 3.70
CA HIS A 377 -5.57 -28.14 4.61
C HIS A 377 -4.24 -28.05 3.87
N VAL A 378 -3.29 -27.35 4.48
CA VAL A 378 -1.91 -27.29 4.01
C VAL A 378 -1.04 -28.15 4.93
N ASN A 379 -0.21 -28.99 4.33
CA ASN A 379 0.64 -29.98 4.99
C ASN A 379 -0.13 -30.85 6.00
N ASN A 380 0.19 -30.75 7.29
CA ASN A 380 -0.47 -31.49 8.36
C ASN A 380 -1.58 -30.70 9.07
N GLY A 381 -1.85 -29.45 8.66
CA GLY A 381 -2.90 -28.62 9.25
C GLY A 381 -2.63 -28.11 10.67
N ASP A 382 -1.43 -28.30 11.23
CA ASP A 382 -1.04 -27.78 12.55
C ASP A 382 -0.95 -26.24 12.52
N PRO A 383 -1.80 -25.50 13.25
CA PRO A 383 -1.81 -24.04 13.23
C PRO A 383 -0.57 -23.40 13.89
N SER A 384 0.28 -24.16 14.58
CA SER A 384 1.54 -23.65 15.12
C SER A 384 2.62 -23.42 14.04
N LYS A 385 2.36 -23.80 12.78
CA LYS A 385 3.31 -23.75 11.67
C LYS A 385 2.96 -22.67 10.66
N ILE A 386 3.95 -21.86 10.27
CA ILE A 386 3.77 -20.70 9.38
C ILE A 386 3.13 -21.10 8.04
N GLU A 387 3.65 -22.13 7.38
CA GLU A 387 3.19 -22.58 6.05
C GLU A 387 1.73 -23.06 6.05
N ASN A 388 1.23 -23.58 7.17
CA ASN A 388 -0.11 -24.15 7.22
C ASN A 388 -1.21 -23.08 7.12
N TRP A 389 -0.87 -21.81 7.34
CA TRP A 389 -1.79 -20.68 7.19
C TRP A 389 -2.01 -20.26 5.74
N PHE A 390 -1.26 -20.80 4.77
CA PHE A 390 -1.28 -20.34 3.37
C PHE A 390 -2.70 -20.29 2.76
N ALA A 391 -3.55 -21.29 3.01
CA ALA A 391 -4.92 -21.31 2.53
C ALA A 391 -5.82 -20.26 3.21
N ALA A 392 -5.68 -20.06 4.52
CA ALA A 392 -6.44 -19.05 5.28
C ALA A 392 -6.03 -17.63 4.86
N VAL A 393 -4.73 -17.40 4.65
CA VAL A 393 -4.16 -16.13 4.16
C VAL A 393 -4.62 -15.83 2.73
N TRP A 394 -4.73 -16.85 1.87
CA TRP A 394 -5.32 -16.71 0.53
C TRP A 394 -6.77 -16.26 0.61
N ALA A 395 -7.58 -16.93 1.45
CA ALA A 395 -8.97 -16.56 1.67
C ALA A 395 -9.14 -15.23 2.42
N TYR A 396 -8.14 -14.77 3.18
CA TYR A 396 -8.13 -13.44 3.79
C TYR A 396 -8.14 -12.34 2.73
N ASN A 397 -7.28 -12.48 1.71
CA ASN A 397 -7.15 -11.49 0.65
C ASN A 397 -8.29 -11.53 -0.38
N THR A 398 -8.71 -12.71 -0.83
CA THR A 398 -9.68 -12.81 -1.96
C THR A 398 -11.00 -13.46 -1.59
N GLY A 399 -11.16 -13.95 -0.36
CA GLY A 399 -12.31 -14.77 0.02
C GLY A 399 -12.29 -16.18 -0.59
N MET A 400 -13.30 -16.97 -0.20
CA MET A 400 -13.64 -18.26 -0.80
C MET A 400 -14.75 -18.07 -1.84
N ASN A 401 -14.66 -18.75 -2.98
CA ASN A 401 -15.60 -18.65 -4.08
C ASN A 401 -16.54 -19.86 -4.17
N PRO A 402 -17.78 -19.69 -4.66
CA PRO A 402 -18.31 -18.48 -5.27
C PRO A 402 -18.71 -17.40 -4.25
N GLN A 403 -18.44 -16.15 -4.59
CA GLN A 403 -18.90 -14.93 -3.92
C GLN A 403 -19.99 -14.28 -4.78
N ALA A 404 -20.68 -13.26 -4.26
CA ALA A 404 -21.72 -12.57 -5.03
C ALA A 404 -21.21 -12.04 -6.38
N SER A 405 -19.97 -11.53 -6.42
CA SER A 405 -19.29 -11.08 -7.65
C SER A 405 -18.91 -12.22 -8.60
N THR A 406 -18.76 -13.44 -8.10
CA THR A 406 -18.31 -14.62 -8.87
C THR A 406 -19.40 -15.70 -8.99
N GLY A 407 -20.68 -15.33 -8.80
CA GLY A 407 -21.83 -16.19 -9.13
C GLY A 407 -22.64 -16.75 -7.95
N ASN A 408 -22.34 -16.37 -6.69
CA ASN A 408 -23.12 -16.78 -5.54
C ASN A 408 -24.33 -15.87 -5.31
N THR A 409 -25.45 -16.18 -5.95
CA THR A 409 -26.69 -15.40 -5.86
C THR A 409 -27.59 -15.82 -4.68
N SER A 410 -27.33 -16.96 -4.04
CA SER A 410 -28.13 -17.48 -2.92
C SER A 410 -27.60 -17.08 -1.55
N GLY A 411 -26.36 -16.57 -1.47
CA GLY A 411 -25.69 -16.27 -0.21
C GLY A 411 -25.25 -17.52 0.56
N CYS A 412 -25.17 -18.68 -0.10
CA CYS A 412 -24.70 -19.91 0.55
C CYS A 412 -23.21 -19.81 0.92
N THR A 413 -22.77 -20.59 1.91
CA THR A 413 -21.35 -20.70 2.24
C THR A 413 -20.63 -21.53 1.18
N PRO A 414 -19.58 -21.00 0.51
CA PRO A 414 -18.78 -21.72 -0.47
C PRO A 414 -18.32 -23.10 0.02
N GLY A 415 -18.51 -24.12 -0.82
CA GLY A 415 -18.26 -25.52 -0.45
C GLY A 415 -18.75 -26.49 -1.52
N PRO A 416 -18.62 -27.81 -1.33
CA PRO A 416 -19.11 -28.80 -2.29
C PRO A 416 -20.62 -28.71 -2.55
N GLY A 417 -21.39 -28.15 -1.61
CA GLY A 417 -22.83 -27.86 -1.76
C GLY A 417 -23.16 -26.45 -2.27
N CYS A 418 -22.16 -25.59 -2.50
CA CYS A 418 -22.32 -24.20 -2.92
C CYS A 418 -21.21 -23.86 -3.92
N THR A 419 -21.52 -24.05 -5.20
CA THR A 419 -20.59 -23.96 -6.33
C THR A 419 -21.11 -22.98 -7.38
N ASP A 420 -20.25 -22.58 -8.33
CA ASP A 420 -20.73 -21.89 -9.53
C ASP A 420 -21.56 -22.82 -10.43
N ASN A 421 -22.07 -22.31 -11.54
CA ASN A 421 -22.87 -23.09 -12.50
C ASN A 421 -22.13 -24.27 -13.17
N ARG A 422 -20.80 -24.40 -12.98
CA ARG A 422 -19.96 -25.49 -13.50
C ARG A 422 -19.42 -26.40 -12.39
N GLY A 423 -19.84 -26.18 -11.14
CA GLY A 423 -19.38 -26.97 -9.99
C GLY A 423 -18.06 -26.48 -9.39
N ASN A 424 -17.53 -25.31 -9.80
CA ASN A 424 -16.30 -24.77 -9.25
C ASN A 424 -16.55 -24.10 -7.89
N TRP A 425 -15.62 -24.27 -6.96
CA TRP A 425 -15.60 -23.60 -5.65
C TRP A 425 -14.19 -23.59 -5.04
N GLY A 426 -13.97 -22.76 -4.03
CA GLY A 426 -12.74 -22.73 -3.24
C GLY A 426 -11.91 -21.44 -3.39
N LEU A 427 -10.60 -21.56 -3.21
CA LEU A 427 -9.65 -20.46 -3.27
C LEU A 427 -9.48 -19.93 -4.70
N GLY A 428 -9.62 -18.61 -4.89
CA GLY A 428 -9.67 -17.96 -6.21
C GLY A 428 -8.37 -18.00 -7.01
N TRP A 429 -8.45 -18.00 -8.36
CA TRP A 429 -7.29 -18.13 -9.26
C TRP A 429 -6.23 -17.05 -9.11
N SER A 430 -6.61 -15.82 -8.74
CA SER A 430 -5.70 -14.68 -8.69
C SER A 430 -4.47 -14.95 -7.84
N ASN A 431 -4.63 -15.55 -6.66
CA ASN A 431 -3.53 -15.89 -5.73
C ASN A 431 -2.91 -17.28 -5.97
N ASN A 432 -3.29 -17.98 -7.05
CA ASN A 432 -2.68 -19.26 -7.38
C ASN A 432 -1.21 -19.08 -7.78
N PRO A 433 -0.25 -19.80 -7.15
CA PRO A 433 1.16 -19.73 -7.54
C PRO A 433 1.44 -20.00 -9.03
N ALA A 434 0.54 -20.74 -9.69
CA ALA A 434 0.55 -21.03 -11.12
C ALA A 434 0.07 -19.89 -12.02
N ASN A 435 -0.53 -18.84 -11.47
CA ASN A 435 -1.04 -17.71 -12.25
C ASN A 435 0.12 -17.05 -13.03
N PRO A 436 0.05 -16.96 -14.36
CA PRO A 436 1.13 -16.43 -15.19
C PRO A 436 1.38 -14.92 -15.03
N ASP A 437 0.53 -14.21 -14.29
CA ASP A 437 0.82 -12.83 -13.85
C ASP A 437 2.07 -12.79 -12.93
N TYR A 438 2.36 -13.89 -12.25
CA TYR A 438 3.55 -14.04 -11.40
C TYR A 438 4.71 -14.64 -12.19
N LYS A 439 5.91 -14.09 -11.98
CA LYS A 439 7.13 -14.64 -12.58
C LYS A 439 7.33 -16.09 -12.14
N GLN A 440 7.51 -17.00 -13.09
CA GLN A 440 7.69 -18.42 -12.77
C GLN A 440 9.09 -18.71 -12.20
N ASN A 441 10.08 -17.85 -12.46
CA ASN A 441 11.43 -17.93 -11.89
C ASN A 441 11.62 -17.15 -10.57
N ARG A 442 10.53 -16.76 -9.90
CA ARG A 442 10.63 -16.03 -8.63
C ARG A 442 11.17 -16.92 -7.50
N ALA A 443 12.14 -16.41 -6.75
CA ALA A 443 12.55 -16.96 -5.46
C ALA A 443 11.44 -16.75 -4.41
N PRO A 444 11.51 -17.34 -3.20
CA PRO A 444 10.62 -16.97 -2.10
C PRO A 444 10.76 -15.47 -1.77
N PHE A 445 9.62 -14.80 -1.54
CA PHE A 445 9.56 -13.36 -1.31
C PHE A 445 10.44 -12.94 -0.12
N LEU A 446 11.29 -11.92 -0.31
CA LEU A 446 12.16 -11.30 0.69
C LEU A 446 13.22 -12.22 1.31
N LEU A 447 13.51 -13.37 0.70
CA LEU A 447 14.42 -14.34 1.28
C LEU A 447 15.85 -13.79 1.44
N ASP A 448 16.35 -13.19 0.36
CA ASP A 448 17.70 -12.64 0.28
C ASP A 448 17.76 -11.14 0.56
N THR A 449 16.73 -10.40 0.15
CA THR A 449 16.73 -8.93 0.13
C THR A 449 15.34 -8.35 0.36
N GLN A 450 15.27 -7.12 0.86
CA GLN A 450 14.02 -6.36 0.93
C GLN A 450 13.58 -5.77 -0.42
N ASP A 451 14.43 -5.84 -1.47
CA ASP A 451 14.14 -5.25 -2.79
C ASP A 451 12.91 -5.88 -3.47
N ASP A 452 12.53 -7.11 -3.11
CA ASP A 452 11.31 -7.72 -3.67
C ASP A 452 10.06 -6.87 -3.38
N ALA A 453 10.05 -6.12 -2.26
CA ALA A 453 8.97 -5.20 -1.90
C ALA A 453 8.83 -4.00 -2.87
N ARG A 454 9.81 -3.75 -3.74
CA ARG A 454 9.70 -2.79 -4.87
C ARG A 454 8.81 -3.33 -5.99
N ASN A 455 8.77 -4.65 -6.17
CA ASN A 455 8.00 -5.33 -7.19
C ASN A 455 7.11 -6.44 -6.62
N PRO A 456 6.25 -6.15 -5.63
CA PRO A 456 5.48 -7.18 -4.92
C PRO A 456 4.44 -7.86 -5.82
N GLN A 457 4.10 -7.27 -6.98
CA GLN A 457 3.18 -7.83 -7.96
C GLN A 457 3.64 -9.17 -8.55
N TRP A 458 4.93 -9.53 -8.40
CA TRP A 458 5.44 -10.81 -8.90
C TRP A 458 5.18 -12.00 -7.97
N TRP A 459 4.62 -11.78 -6.78
CA TRP A 459 4.28 -12.84 -5.83
C TRP A 459 2.78 -12.83 -5.47
N PRO A 460 2.14 -14.01 -5.36
CA PRO A 460 0.79 -14.09 -4.81
C PRO A 460 0.77 -13.67 -3.34
N TYR A 461 -0.38 -13.21 -2.87
CA TYR A 461 -0.53 -12.66 -1.52
C TYR A 461 -0.02 -13.59 -0.40
N PRO A 462 -0.32 -14.91 -0.40
CA PRO A 462 0.16 -15.79 0.67
C PRO A 462 1.68 -16.01 0.66
N GLU A 463 2.33 -16.01 -0.51
CA GLU A 463 3.79 -16.06 -0.58
C GLU A 463 4.41 -14.80 0.03
N LYS A 464 3.78 -13.64 -0.15
CA LYS A 464 4.27 -12.39 0.46
C LYS A 464 4.16 -12.40 1.98
N VAL A 465 3.05 -12.89 2.53
CA VAL A 465 2.86 -13.01 4.00
C VAL A 465 3.87 -13.97 4.62
N VAL A 466 4.13 -15.12 3.98
CA VAL A 466 5.20 -16.04 4.43
C VAL A 466 6.57 -15.38 4.35
N GLY A 467 6.83 -14.60 3.28
CA GLY A 467 8.06 -13.82 3.13
C GLY A 467 8.24 -12.77 4.22
N TRP A 468 7.19 -12.02 4.56
CA TRP A 468 7.23 -11.05 5.66
C TRP A 468 7.40 -11.71 7.03
N ALA A 469 6.77 -12.85 7.29
CA ALA A 469 7.00 -13.63 8.50
C ALA A 469 8.46 -14.07 8.62
N ALA A 470 9.08 -14.48 7.50
CA ALA A 470 10.48 -14.86 7.44
C ALA A 470 11.45 -13.67 7.48
N SER A 471 11.07 -12.53 6.91
CA SER A 471 11.88 -11.33 6.75
C SER A 471 11.03 -10.10 7.08
N PRO A 472 10.90 -9.73 8.37
CA PRO A 472 10.13 -8.59 8.84
C PRO A 472 10.42 -7.32 8.06
N ILE A 473 9.39 -6.49 7.94
CA ILE A 473 9.52 -5.19 7.29
C ILE A 473 10.55 -4.34 8.00
N VAL A 474 11.41 -3.72 7.21
CA VAL A 474 12.49 -2.89 7.73
C VAL A 474 11.94 -1.50 8.05
N LYS A 475 12.20 -1.03 9.27
CA LYS A 475 11.78 0.27 9.79
C LYS A 475 12.99 1.13 10.10
N TYR A 476 12.84 2.43 9.89
CA TYR A 476 13.86 3.41 10.19
C TYR A 476 13.46 4.18 11.45
N ASP A 477 14.26 4.10 12.51
CA ASP A 477 14.03 4.83 13.75
C ASP A 477 14.81 6.16 13.72
N PHE A 478 14.06 7.26 13.59
CA PHE A 478 14.62 8.60 13.53
C PHE A 478 15.28 9.07 14.83
N ARG A 479 15.01 8.39 15.96
CA ARG A 479 15.55 8.75 17.28
C ARG A 479 16.94 8.18 17.47
N THR A 480 17.19 6.97 16.98
CA THR A 480 18.48 6.28 17.04
C THR A 480 19.30 6.48 15.76
N ASP A 481 18.66 6.93 14.67
CA ASP A 481 19.21 6.98 13.32
C ASP A 481 19.55 5.57 12.78
N GLU A 482 18.88 4.54 13.28
CA GLU A 482 19.14 3.15 12.92
C GLU A 482 18.00 2.54 12.12
N THR A 483 18.33 1.46 11.43
CA THR A 483 17.37 0.63 10.73
C THR A 483 17.16 -0.65 11.54
N GLU A 484 15.92 -0.97 11.86
CA GLU A 484 15.53 -2.11 12.69
C GLU A 484 14.50 -2.99 11.96
N ALA A 485 14.35 -4.23 12.41
CA ALA A 485 13.21 -5.05 12.03
C ALA A 485 11.95 -4.50 12.72
N GLY A 486 10.85 -4.38 11.98
CA GLY A 486 9.58 -3.86 12.49
C GLY A 486 8.85 -4.81 13.44
N TYR A 487 9.31 -6.06 13.58
CA TYR A 487 8.84 -7.05 14.56
C TYR A 487 9.76 -8.28 14.59
N ALA A 488 9.56 -9.17 15.56
CA ALA A 488 10.25 -10.44 15.71
C ALA A 488 10.05 -11.36 14.49
N GLN A 489 11.16 -11.83 13.94
CA GLN A 489 11.19 -12.75 12.81
C GLN A 489 10.76 -14.16 13.22
N ALA A 490 9.97 -14.84 12.37
CA ALA A 490 9.80 -16.30 12.45
C ALA A 490 11.12 -17.04 12.15
N TRP A 491 11.23 -18.30 12.57
CA TRP A 491 12.46 -19.08 12.38
C TRP A 491 12.20 -20.48 11.82
N TRP A 492 13.23 -21.02 11.17
CA TRP A 492 13.29 -22.38 10.62
C TRP A 492 14.58 -23.04 11.11
N THR A 493 14.62 -24.37 11.10
CA THR A 493 15.77 -25.15 11.59
C THR A 493 17.02 -25.04 10.71
N ASN A 494 16.84 -24.70 9.42
CA ASN A 494 17.92 -24.40 8.48
C ASN A 494 17.40 -23.54 7.30
N GLU A 495 18.30 -23.11 6.44
CA GLU A 495 18.01 -22.24 5.29
C GLU A 495 17.20 -22.94 4.20
N ASP A 496 17.47 -24.21 3.89
CA ASP A 496 16.70 -24.99 2.89
C ASP A 496 15.21 -25.10 3.28
N ASN A 497 14.95 -25.27 4.57
CA ASN A 497 13.60 -25.26 5.13
C ASN A 497 12.96 -23.88 4.98
N ARG A 498 13.69 -22.80 5.21
CA ARG A 498 13.15 -21.45 4.96
C ARG A 498 12.89 -21.21 3.46
N TRP A 499 13.80 -21.63 2.59
CA TRP A 499 13.67 -21.51 1.13
C TRP A 499 12.43 -22.26 0.61
N SER A 500 12.22 -23.49 1.08
CA SER A 500 11.07 -24.32 0.71
C SER A 500 9.75 -23.94 1.40
N ALA A 501 9.69 -22.85 2.17
CA ALA A 501 8.44 -22.37 2.77
C ALA A 501 7.42 -21.92 1.70
N LYS A 502 7.90 -21.40 0.56
CA LYS A 502 7.09 -21.16 -0.64
C LYS A 502 6.70 -22.51 -1.28
N PRO A 503 5.44 -22.70 -1.72
CA PRO A 503 5.04 -23.92 -2.41
C PRO A 503 5.67 -24.05 -3.80
N PRO A 504 5.84 -25.29 -4.30
CA PRO A 504 5.99 -25.55 -5.73
C PRO A 504 4.86 -24.89 -6.53
N LEU A 505 5.19 -24.41 -7.73
CA LEU A 505 4.25 -23.65 -8.57
C LEU A 505 3.03 -24.47 -9.01
N ASP A 506 3.14 -25.79 -9.04
CA ASP A 506 2.09 -26.73 -9.42
C ASP A 506 1.31 -27.30 -8.22
N ALA A 507 1.67 -26.93 -6.98
CA ALA A 507 1.05 -27.47 -5.77
C ALA A 507 -0.48 -27.26 -5.73
N PHE A 508 -0.98 -26.21 -6.38
CA PHE A 508 -2.41 -25.85 -6.45
C PHE A 508 -2.99 -26.03 -7.86
N CYS A 509 -2.47 -26.99 -8.63
CA CYS A 509 -2.95 -27.31 -9.97
C CYS A 509 -3.29 -28.79 -10.13
N ASP A 510 -4.54 -29.05 -10.51
CA ASP A 510 -5.06 -30.38 -10.77
C ASP A 510 -6.06 -30.33 -11.93
N ASN A 511 -5.69 -30.96 -13.05
CA ASN A 511 -6.54 -31.10 -14.23
C ASN A 511 -7.33 -32.43 -14.27
N GLY A 512 -7.22 -33.25 -13.23
CA GLY A 512 -7.91 -34.53 -13.11
C GLY A 512 -9.40 -34.38 -12.79
N PRO A 513 -10.14 -35.51 -12.76
CA PRO A 513 -11.54 -35.52 -12.34
C PRO A 513 -11.73 -34.89 -10.95
N GLY A 514 -12.60 -33.88 -10.86
CA GLY A 514 -12.83 -33.12 -9.63
C GLY A 514 -11.64 -32.24 -9.20
N GLY A 515 -10.67 -31.98 -10.08
CA GLY A 515 -9.64 -30.96 -9.89
C GLY A 515 -10.14 -29.54 -10.16
N ASN A 516 -9.24 -28.56 -10.07
CA ASN A 516 -9.54 -27.15 -10.34
C ASN A 516 -9.35 -26.75 -11.81
N ARG A 517 -9.12 -27.72 -12.71
CA ARG A 517 -8.92 -27.49 -14.15
C ARG A 517 -7.72 -26.58 -14.43
N CYS A 518 -6.71 -26.64 -13.57
CA CYS A 518 -5.42 -26.04 -13.82
C CYS A 518 -4.45 -27.09 -14.40
N ASP A 519 -3.81 -26.77 -15.51
CA ASP A 519 -2.70 -27.51 -16.08
C ASP A 519 -1.50 -26.58 -16.25
N ILE A 520 -0.51 -26.73 -15.37
CA ILE A 520 0.68 -25.88 -15.34
C ILE A 520 1.55 -26.00 -16.60
N ASP A 521 1.46 -27.12 -17.32
CA ASP A 521 2.23 -27.38 -18.54
C ASP A 521 1.44 -27.06 -19.82
N ALA A 522 0.18 -26.60 -19.68
CA ALA A 522 -0.64 -26.18 -20.81
C ALA A 522 0.01 -25.06 -21.62
N ALA A 523 -0.05 -25.18 -22.95
CA ALA A 523 0.42 -24.13 -23.85
C ALA A 523 -0.54 -22.94 -23.81
N GLY A 524 -0.25 -21.95 -22.97
CA GLY A 524 -1.11 -20.78 -22.77
C GLY A 524 -1.31 -20.46 -21.30
N ASN A 525 -2.52 -20.05 -20.89
CA ASN A 525 -2.83 -19.86 -19.48
C ASN A 525 -3.02 -21.22 -18.80
N PRO A 526 -2.42 -21.49 -17.62
CA PRO A 526 -2.62 -22.74 -16.91
C PRO A 526 -4.06 -22.98 -16.45
N CYS A 527 -4.83 -21.92 -16.19
CA CYS A 527 -6.25 -22.07 -15.95
C CYS A 527 -7.00 -22.31 -17.27
N ALA A 528 -7.63 -23.47 -17.41
CA ALA A 528 -8.37 -23.85 -18.59
C ALA A 528 -9.74 -23.14 -18.73
N GLU A 529 -10.24 -22.53 -17.65
CA GLU A 529 -11.51 -21.81 -17.64
C GLU A 529 -11.34 -20.37 -18.14
N SER A 530 -12.15 -19.98 -19.12
CA SER A 530 -12.03 -18.67 -19.80
C SER A 530 -12.34 -17.47 -18.92
N ASP A 531 -13.03 -17.68 -17.80
CA ASP A 531 -13.35 -16.68 -16.78
C ASP A 531 -12.50 -16.85 -15.50
N PHE A 532 -11.46 -17.68 -15.56
CA PHE A 532 -10.51 -17.89 -14.47
C PHE A 532 -11.11 -18.53 -13.20
N HIS A 533 -12.20 -19.29 -13.33
CA HIS A 533 -12.81 -20.02 -12.21
C HIS A 533 -12.07 -21.34 -11.83
N CYS A 534 -10.75 -21.39 -11.98
CA CYS A 534 -9.92 -22.53 -11.58
C CYS A 534 -9.65 -22.55 -10.08
N TRP A 535 -10.72 -22.68 -9.28
CA TRP A 535 -10.69 -22.49 -7.84
C TRP A 535 -10.26 -23.74 -7.09
N TRP A 536 -9.30 -23.59 -6.18
CA TRP A 536 -8.68 -24.71 -5.45
C TRP A 536 -9.45 -25.08 -4.19
N HIS A 537 -9.72 -26.37 -4.00
CA HIS A 537 -10.54 -26.87 -2.89
C HIS A 537 -10.11 -28.24 -2.32
N LYS A 538 -8.84 -28.63 -2.51
CA LYS A 538 -8.29 -29.90 -2.01
C LYS A 538 -7.25 -29.67 -0.91
N PRO A 539 -6.97 -30.67 -0.05
CA PRO A 539 -5.77 -30.63 0.77
C PRO A 539 -4.52 -30.66 -0.12
N VAL A 540 -3.45 -30.03 0.34
CA VAL A 540 -2.16 -29.91 -0.38
C VAL A 540 -1.00 -30.03 0.59
N ALA A 541 0.10 -30.66 0.17
CA ALA A 541 1.31 -30.75 0.99
C ALA A 541 2.57 -30.64 0.13
N TRP A 542 3.49 -29.76 0.54
CA TRP A 542 4.87 -29.70 0.03
C TRP A 542 5.90 -29.91 1.13
N LYS A 543 5.48 -29.83 2.40
CA LYS A 543 6.23 -30.26 3.59
C LYS A 543 5.36 -31.21 4.42
N PRO A 544 5.10 -32.43 3.92
CA PRO A 544 4.18 -33.35 4.58
C PRO A 544 4.61 -33.61 6.03
N GLY A 545 3.66 -33.56 6.96
CA GLY A 545 3.93 -33.76 8.39
C GLY A 545 4.70 -32.62 9.08
N CYS A 546 5.16 -31.61 8.34
CA CYS A 546 6.07 -30.56 8.84
C CYS A 546 7.34 -31.10 9.53
N VAL A 547 7.72 -32.35 9.22
CA VAL A 547 8.89 -33.04 9.75
C VAL A 547 9.46 -34.00 8.70
N ILE A 548 10.75 -34.27 8.77
CA ILE A 548 11.40 -35.38 8.07
C ILE A 548 12.05 -36.31 9.09
N VAL A 549 12.09 -37.61 8.78
CA VAL A 549 12.82 -38.61 9.57
C VAL A 549 14.13 -38.91 8.84
N THR A 550 15.24 -38.56 9.45
CA THR A 550 16.58 -38.85 8.92
C THR A 550 16.87 -40.36 8.91
N PRO A 551 17.88 -40.84 8.15
CA PRO A 551 18.28 -42.25 8.17
C PRO A 551 18.65 -42.78 9.57
N THR A 552 19.04 -41.90 10.51
CA THR A 552 19.36 -42.22 11.91
C THR A 552 18.13 -42.26 12.82
N GLY A 553 16.92 -42.05 12.29
CA GLY A 553 15.67 -42.01 13.04
C GLY A 553 15.37 -40.67 13.72
N THR A 554 16.20 -39.64 13.51
CA THR A 554 15.98 -38.31 14.09
C THR A 554 14.88 -37.58 13.34
N VAL A 555 13.89 -37.06 14.08
CA VAL A 555 12.80 -36.23 13.55
C VAL A 555 13.27 -34.77 13.48
N VAL A 556 13.30 -34.21 12.28
CA VAL A 556 13.74 -32.83 12.03
C VAL A 556 12.53 -32.01 11.54
N PRO A 557 12.15 -30.93 12.23
CA PRO A 557 11.11 -30.03 11.74
C PRO A 557 11.49 -29.34 10.43
N THR A 558 10.53 -29.23 9.52
CA THR A 558 10.71 -28.59 8.21
C THR A 558 9.91 -27.31 8.03
N CYS A 559 8.81 -27.15 8.77
CA CYS A 559 8.00 -25.93 8.75
C CYS A 559 8.52 -24.85 9.71
N GLY A 560 8.07 -23.61 9.50
CA GLY A 560 8.45 -22.45 10.29
C GLY A 560 7.75 -22.38 11.64
N PHE A 561 8.40 -21.72 12.58
CA PHE A 561 7.93 -21.51 13.94
C PHE A 561 7.76 -20.02 14.24
N ASP A 562 6.82 -19.75 15.13
CA ASP A 562 6.55 -18.41 15.62
C ASP A 562 7.67 -17.88 16.52
N ASN A 563 7.71 -16.56 16.67
CA ASN A 563 8.54 -15.83 17.62
C ASN A 563 7.77 -14.58 18.07
N TRP A 564 7.90 -14.19 19.34
CA TRP A 564 7.20 -13.02 19.88
C TRP A 564 8.12 -12.23 20.80
N THR A 565 7.85 -10.94 20.91
CA THR A 565 8.62 -10.00 21.73
C THR A 565 7.90 -9.71 23.04
N PHE A 566 6.58 -9.54 22.99
CA PHE A 566 5.77 -9.13 24.14
C PHE A 566 5.03 -10.32 24.76
N ASN A 567 4.68 -10.22 26.03
CA ASN A 567 3.91 -11.21 26.81
C ASN A 567 2.56 -10.63 27.27
N PRO A 568 1.54 -11.47 27.53
CA PRO A 568 0.30 -11.01 28.14
C PRO A 568 0.57 -10.28 29.45
N GLY A 569 0.05 -9.06 29.58
CA GLY A 569 0.28 -8.19 30.74
C GLY A 569 1.35 -7.11 30.52
N ASP A 570 2.14 -7.19 29.45
CA ASP A 570 3.09 -6.13 29.10
C ASP A 570 2.34 -4.83 28.77
N PRO A 571 2.82 -3.67 29.25
CA PRO A 571 2.20 -2.38 28.95
C PRO A 571 2.34 -2.03 27.47
N GLU A 572 1.42 -1.20 26.97
CA GLU A 572 1.52 -0.63 25.62
C GLU A 572 2.86 0.15 25.50
N PRO A 573 3.69 -0.16 24.49
CA PRO A 573 4.92 0.58 24.24
C PRO A 573 4.63 2.08 24.00
N PRO A 574 5.56 2.98 24.34
CA PRO A 574 5.40 4.39 24.02
C PRO A 574 5.27 4.59 22.50
N GLY A 575 4.40 5.54 22.11
CA GLY A 575 4.27 5.97 20.73
C GLY A 575 5.49 6.75 20.22
N GLY A 576 5.46 7.09 18.93
CA GLY A 576 6.42 8.03 18.34
C GLY A 576 6.15 9.48 18.76
N THR A 577 7.12 10.36 18.54
CA THR A 577 6.91 11.81 18.61
C THR A 577 7.57 12.45 17.40
N HIS A 578 6.77 12.73 16.38
CA HIS A 578 7.17 13.47 15.19
C HIS A 578 6.35 14.75 15.07
N TYR A 579 6.99 15.79 14.51
CA TYR A 579 6.42 17.12 14.26
C TYR A 579 5.38 17.55 15.32
N PRO A 580 5.81 17.84 16.56
CA PRO A 580 4.90 18.24 17.61
C PRO A 580 4.20 19.55 17.24
N PRO A 581 2.94 19.75 17.64
CA PRO A 581 2.20 20.97 17.37
C PRO A 581 2.83 22.19 18.07
N VAL A 582 2.65 23.36 17.47
CA VAL A 582 2.95 24.66 18.08
C VAL A 582 1.72 25.12 18.83
N CYS A 583 1.73 24.93 20.14
CA CYS A 583 0.57 25.19 21.01
C CYS A 583 0.57 26.56 21.68
N THR A 584 1.51 27.43 21.29
CA THR A 584 1.59 28.82 21.76
C THR A 584 1.98 29.73 20.61
N SER A 585 1.29 30.84 20.47
CA SER A 585 1.63 31.83 19.45
C SER A 585 2.77 32.75 19.93
N THR A 586 3.79 32.93 19.09
CA THR A 586 4.86 33.93 19.31
C THR A 586 4.49 35.32 18.80
N LEU A 587 3.23 35.53 18.40
CA LEU A 587 2.77 36.80 17.86
C LEU A 587 2.53 37.83 18.97
N PRO A 588 2.55 39.14 18.63
CA PRO A 588 2.16 40.20 19.56
C PRO A 588 0.75 39.98 20.14
N GLN A 589 0.51 40.44 21.37
CA GLN A 589 -0.78 40.25 22.07
C GLN A 589 -2.01 40.77 21.32
N ASN A 590 -1.84 41.74 20.42
CA ASN A 590 -2.92 42.30 19.61
C ASN A 590 -3.14 41.57 18.27
N ALA A 591 -2.43 40.46 18.03
CA ALA A 591 -2.65 39.63 16.85
C ALA A 591 -4.02 38.97 16.90
N LEU A 592 -4.72 38.98 15.77
CA LEU A 592 -5.97 38.25 15.57
C LEU A 592 -5.65 37.05 14.70
N ILE A 593 -5.90 35.85 15.23
CA ILE A 593 -5.60 34.58 14.56
C ILE A 593 -6.90 33.98 14.08
N VAL A 594 -6.95 33.54 12.82
CA VAL A 594 -8.03 32.70 12.29
C VAL A 594 -7.43 31.33 12.06
N ASP A 595 -7.92 30.36 12.80
CA ASP A 595 -7.56 28.95 12.67
C ASP A 595 -8.28 28.31 11.46
N ASP A 596 -7.71 27.25 10.90
CA ASP A 596 -8.30 26.50 9.78
C ASP A 596 -9.45 25.58 10.21
N VAL A 597 -9.64 25.39 11.52
CA VAL A 597 -10.78 24.73 12.13
C VAL A 597 -11.43 25.61 13.20
N PRO A 598 -12.75 25.45 13.48
CA PRO A 598 -13.39 26.21 14.56
C PRO A 598 -12.99 25.65 15.94
N ASP A 599 -12.96 26.50 16.98
CA ASP A 599 -12.63 26.17 18.38
C ASP A 599 -13.38 24.95 18.97
N SER A 600 -14.51 24.56 18.36
CA SER A 600 -15.27 23.35 18.71
C SER A 600 -14.62 22.03 18.29
N VAL A 601 -13.58 22.08 17.45
CA VAL A 601 -12.77 20.92 17.07
C VAL A 601 -11.69 20.75 18.12
N GLY A 602 -11.66 19.58 18.74
CA GLY A 602 -10.62 19.29 19.72
C GLY A 602 -9.27 19.00 19.05
N ILE A 603 -8.20 19.18 19.81
CA ILE A 603 -6.84 18.83 19.41
C ILE A 603 -6.50 17.42 19.92
N VAL A 604 -6.22 16.47 19.01
CA VAL A 604 -5.93 15.07 19.38
C VAL A 604 -4.58 14.92 20.07
N ARG A 605 -3.60 15.75 19.69
CA ARG A 605 -2.24 15.75 20.27
C ARG A 605 -2.29 16.22 21.73
N PRO A 606 -1.58 15.55 22.66
CA PRO A 606 -1.59 15.90 24.08
C PRO A 606 -0.94 17.28 24.35
N ASP A 607 -1.25 17.85 25.51
CA ASP A 607 -0.63 19.07 26.06
C ASP A 607 -0.72 20.33 25.17
N CYS A 608 -1.75 20.41 24.34
CA CYS A 608 -1.99 21.52 23.42
C CYS A 608 -3.32 22.22 23.72
N PRO A 609 -3.34 23.38 24.42
CA PRO A 609 -4.58 24.07 24.78
C PRO A 609 -5.28 24.78 23.61
N GLY A 610 -4.58 24.96 22.48
CA GLY A 610 -5.09 25.68 21.31
C GLY A 610 -5.08 27.20 21.45
N THR A 611 -5.16 27.91 20.32
CA THR A 611 -5.33 29.36 20.26
C THR A 611 -6.75 29.68 19.83
N ALA A 612 -7.39 30.67 20.47
CA ALA A 612 -8.76 31.05 20.11
C ALA A 612 -8.81 31.65 18.70
N SER A 613 -9.72 31.14 17.86
CA SER A 613 -9.94 31.63 16.50
C SER A 613 -10.86 32.86 16.50
N VAL A 614 -10.46 33.91 15.79
CA VAL A 614 -11.14 35.21 15.71
C VAL A 614 -11.60 35.46 14.27
N GLY A 615 -12.60 34.70 13.84
CA GLY A 615 -13.13 34.79 12.48
C GLY A 615 -13.63 33.45 11.98
N THR A 616 -13.55 33.26 10.67
CA THR A 616 -13.97 32.03 10.00
C THR A 616 -12.95 31.63 8.95
N PHE A 617 -12.69 30.33 8.86
CA PHE A 617 -12.04 29.71 7.72
C PHE A 617 -13.08 28.85 6.97
N SER A 618 -13.01 28.86 5.64
CA SER A 618 -13.89 28.08 4.78
C SER A 618 -13.11 27.52 3.60
N LEU A 619 -13.53 26.34 3.14
CA LEU A 619 -13.01 25.70 1.95
C LEU A 619 -14.01 25.80 0.80
N GLN A 620 -13.50 25.81 -0.42
CA GLN A 620 -14.29 25.63 -1.64
C GLN A 620 -13.60 24.63 -2.55
N PHE A 621 -14.36 23.65 -3.01
CA PHE A 621 -13.88 22.49 -3.78
C PHE A 621 -14.27 22.58 -5.26
N GLY A 622 -13.32 22.27 -6.13
CA GLY A 622 -13.56 22.09 -7.55
C GLY A 622 -14.34 20.81 -7.82
N SER A 623 -15.37 20.89 -8.67
CA SER A 623 -16.15 19.71 -9.08
C SER A 623 -15.77 19.22 -10.47
N ASP A 624 -16.09 17.97 -10.76
CA ASP A 624 -16.15 17.45 -12.12
C ASP A 624 -17.48 17.79 -12.80
N ALA A 625 -17.64 17.36 -14.05
CA ALA A 625 -18.87 17.57 -14.83
C ALA A 625 -20.09 16.82 -14.27
N GLY A 626 -19.88 15.81 -13.41
CA GLY A 626 -20.93 15.07 -12.72
C GLY A 626 -21.33 15.67 -11.38
N GLY A 627 -20.70 16.77 -10.96
CA GLY A 627 -20.95 17.41 -9.66
C GLY A 627 -20.29 16.70 -8.47
N LEU A 628 -19.37 15.77 -8.72
CA LEU A 628 -18.54 15.15 -7.68
C LEU A 628 -17.27 15.97 -7.48
N TYR A 629 -16.59 15.82 -6.35
CA TYR A 629 -15.45 16.66 -5.97
C TYR A 629 -14.13 15.88 -5.88
N PRO A 630 -13.47 15.56 -7.02
CA PRO A 630 -12.13 14.98 -7.02
C PRO A 630 -11.11 15.80 -6.20
N SER A 631 -11.30 17.12 -6.07
CA SER A 631 -10.47 17.96 -5.22
C SER A 631 -10.47 17.56 -3.74
N LYS A 632 -11.56 16.94 -3.23
CA LYS A 632 -11.59 16.44 -1.84
C LYS A 632 -10.76 15.17 -1.67
N ALA A 633 -10.60 14.38 -2.73
CA ALA A 633 -9.71 13.23 -2.71
C ALA A 633 -8.23 13.63 -2.58
N ASP A 634 -7.89 14.80 -3.13
CA ASP A 634 -6.56 15.42 -3.06
C ASP A 634 -6.35 16.25 -1.78
N LEU A 635 -7.41 16.52 -1.02
CA LEU A 635 -7.33 17.16 0.28
C LEU A 635 -6.91 16.14 1.35
N HIS A 636 -5.99 16.58 2.20
CA HIS A 636 -5.49 15.83 3.33
C HIS A 636 -5.41 16.72 4.57
N GLN A 637 -5.42 16.11 5.75
CA GLN A 637 -5.23 16.76 7.05
C GLN A 637 -4.10 16.11 7.83
N VAL A 638 -3.41 16.91 8.63
CA VAL A 638 -2.29 16.51 9.49
C VAL A 638 -2.42 17.22 10.84
N GLY A 639 -2.12 16.52 11.92
CA GLY A 639 -2.12 17.05 13.27
C GLY A 639 -0.75 17.47 13.76
N SER A 640 -0.19 18.46 13.08
CA SER A 640 1.00 19.22 13.48
C SER A 640 0.78 20.68 13.07
N GLY A 641 1.80 21.53 13.06
CA GLY A 641 1.60 22.97 12.83
C GLY A 641 1.01 23.70 14.04
N LEU A 642 0.47 24.89 13.81
CA LEU A 642 -0.23 25.66 14.84
C LEU A 642 -1.42 24.86 15.34
N ASP A 643 -1.56 24.72 16.67
CA ASP A 643 -2.69 24.09 17.33
C ASP A 643 -3.00 22.64 16.88
N GLY A 644 -2.04 21.98 16.22
CA GLY A 644 -2.14 20.56 15.88
C GLY A 644 -3.19 20.24 14.82
N HIS A 645 -3.42 21.17 13.89
CA HIS A 645 -4.21 20.90 12.69
C HIS A 645 -3.71 21.77 11.52
N PHE A 646 -3.58 21.16 10.33
CA PHE A 646 -3.63 21.88 9.07
C PHE A 646 -4.14 21.01 7.93
N TYR A 647 -4.79 21.64 6.94
CA TYR A 647 -5.06 21.03 5.63
C TYR A 647 -3.93 21.26 4.62
N PHE A 648 -3.72 20.28 3.72
CA PHE A 648 -2.91 20.47 2.51
C PHE A 648 -3.50 19.74 1.30
N ALA A 649 -3.12 20.19 0.11
CA ALA A 649 -3.46 19.59 -1.19
C ALA A 649 -2.31 19.81 -2.17
N HIS A 650 -2.32 19.12 -3.32
CA HIS A 650 -1.27 19.28 -4.31
C HIS A 650 -1.45 20.55 -5.15
N THR A 651 -0.33 21.14 -5.60
CA THR A 651 -0.38 22.23 -6.57
C THR A 651 -0.57 21.65 -7.96
N TRP A 652 -1.72 21.94 -8.58
CA TRP A 652 -2.03 21.53 -9.94
C TRP A 652 -1.73 22.63 -10.95
N GLY A 653 -1.50 22.25 -12.21
CA GLY A 653 -1.36 23.20 -13.30
C GLY A 653 -2.60 24.10 -13.45
N PRO A 654 -2.46 25.31 -14.02
CA PRO A 654 -3.48 26.37 -13.99
C PRO A 654 -4.83 26.02 -14.65
N PHE A 655 -4.91 24.91 -15.41
CA PHE A 655 -6.11 24.46 -16.11
C PHE A 655 -6.89 23.36 -15.37
N SER A 656 -6.43 22.93 -14.20
CA SER A 656 -7.03 21.82 -13.44
C SER A 656 -8.07 22.32 -12.43
N THR A 657 -9.18 22.89 -12.91
CA THR A 657 -10.22 23.48 -12.05
C THR A 657 -10.93 22.44 -11.17
N ARG A 658 -11.09 21.20 -11.64
CA ARG A 658 -11.71 20.09 -10.88
C ARG A 658 -10.89 19.58 -9.69
N HIS A 659 -9.61 19.95 -9.60
CA HIS A 659 -8.75 19.62 -8.45
C HIS A 659 -8.47 20.85 -7.57
N SER A 660 -9.12 21.98 -7.83
CA SER A 660 -8.88 23.19 -7.06
C SER A 660 -9.41 23.06 -5.64
N VAL A 661 -8.59 23.42 -4.66
CA VAL A 661 -8.99 23.65 -3.27
C VAL A 661 -8.69 25.11 -2.96
N LEU A 662 -9.72 25.87 -2.61
CA LEU A 662 -9.59 27.27 -2.24
C LEU A 662 -9.91 27.44 -0.74
N GLY A 663 -8.91 27.86 0.03
CA GLY A 663 -9.12 28.32 1.41
C GLY A 663 -9.57 29.78 1.42
N THR A 664 -10.35 30.17 2.41
CA THR A 664 -10.66 31.57 2.67
C THR A 664 -10.74 31.79 4.16
N TRP A 665 -9.89 32.65 4.70
CA TRP A 665 -10.08 33.20 6.05
C TRP A 665 -10.70 34.59 5.98
N GLN A 666 -11.54 34.90 6.97
CA GLN A 666 -12.18 36.21 7.15
C GLN A 666 -12.31 36.52 8.64
N LEU A 667 -11.96 37.76 9.03
CA LEU A 667 -12.17 38.20 10.41
C LEU A 667 -13.66 38.45 10.72
N ASP A 668 -14.00 38.39 12.00
CA ASP A 668 -15.35 38.64 12.53
C ASP A 668 -15.72 40.14 12.65
N ARG A 669 -14.86 41.04 12.17
CA ARG A 669 -14.97 42.49 12.37
C ARG A 669 -14.60 43.29 11.13
N THR A 670 -15.22 44.46 11.02
CA THR A 670 -14.98 45.42 9.94
C THR A 670 -14.05 46.53 10.41
N TRP A 671 -13.13 46.94 9.54
CA TRP A 671 -12.20 48.03 9.79
C TRP A 671 -12.42 49.20 8.84
N THR A 672 -12.14 50.40 9.33
CA THR A 672 -12.14 51.65 8.55
C THR A 672 -10.75 52.27 8.64
N ASP A 673 -10.03 52.27 7.53
CA ASP A 673 -8.68 52.86 7.41
C ASP A 673 -7.65 52.31 8.41
N VAL A 674 -7.65 50.99 8.63
CA VAL A 674 -6.70 50.33 9.55
C VAL A 674 -5.54 49.71 8.77
N TRP A 675 -4.31 50.09 9.10
CA TRP A 675 -3.11 49.40 8.63
C TRP A 675 -2.88 48.14 9.45
N ALA A 676 -2.79 46.99 8.78
CA ALA A 676 -2.47 45.73 9.43
C ALA A 676 -1.46 44.91 8.62
N ARG A 677 -0.63 44.15 9.33
CA ARG A 677 0.25 43.15 8.72
C ARG A 677 -0.49 41.83 8.62
N VAL A 678 -0.52 41.24 7.43
CA VAL A 678 -1.07 39.90 7.21
C VAL A 678 0.06 38.89 7.31
N LEU A 679 -0.18 37.84 8.09
CA LEU A 679 0.72 36.71 8.30
C LEU A 679 -0.02 35.41 7.95
N VAL A 680 0.72 34.39 7.53
CA VAL A 680 0.23 33.01 7.38
C VAL A 680 1.16 32.08 8.14
N HIS A 681 0.60 31.11 8.85
CA HIS A 681 1.40 30.07 9.49
C HIS A 681 1.75 28.99 8.45
N LEU A 682 3.04 28.68 8.31
CA LEU A 682 3.51 27.57 7.48
C LEU A 682 3.90 26.40 8.39
N PRO A 683 3.39 25.18 8.16
CA PRO A 683 3.76 24.02 8.96
C PRO A 683 5.19 23.55 8.64
N GLY A 684 5.79 22.82 9.58
CA GLY A 684 7.13 22.25 9.46
C GLY A 684 7.30 21.24 8.32
N HIS A 685 6.22 20.61 7.87
CA HIS A 685 6.17 19.65 6.76
C HIS A 685 4.84 19.74 6.00
N GLY A 686 4.71 19.05 4.86
CA GLY A 686 3.52 19.12 3.98
C GLY A 686 3.44 20.37 3.10
N ALA A 687 4.13 21.45 3.47
CA ALA A 687 4.17 22.72 2.75
C ALA A 687 5.33 22.76 1.73
N HIS A 688 5.11 22.22 0.52
CA HIS A 688 6.18 22.00 -0.47
C HIS A 688 6.17 22.94 -1.68
N THR A 689 5.11 23.74 -1.87
CA THR A 689 4.99 24.61 -3.04
C THR A 689 5.94 25.80 -2.96
N GLN A 690 6.56 26.16 -4.08
CA GLN A 690 7.45 27.33 -4.17
C GLN A 690 6.69 28.63 -4.46
N GLN A 691 5.41 28.54 -4.84
CA GLN A 691 4.63 29.66 -5.34
C GLN A 691 3.17 29.58 -4.86
N ALA A 692 2.96 29.46 -3.54
CA ALA A 692 1.61 29.54 -2.98
C ALA A 692 1.02 30.93 -3.23
N ALA A 693 -0.09 30.99 -3.97
CA ALA A 693 -0.77 32.22 -4.30
C ALA A 693 -1.73 32.62 -3.18
N TYR A 694 -1.65 33.88 -2.74
CA TYR A 694 -2.56 34.50 -1.78
C TYR A 694 -3.16 35.76 -2.39
N GLN A 695 -4.46 35.96 -2.19
CA GLN A 695 -5.17 37.19 -2.58
C GLN A 695 -5.75 37.86 -1.33
N VAL A 696 -5.07 38.91 -0.87
CA VAL A 696 -5.51 39.70 0.29
C VAL A 696 -6.53 40.72 -0.18
N ASP A 697 -7.78 40.60 0.25
CA ASP A 697 -8.86 41.56 0.00
C ASP A 697 -8.84 42.66 1.07
N THR A 698 -8.57 43.89 0.63
CA THR A 698 -8.47 45.05 1.51
C THR A 698 -9.79 45.77 1.74
N GLY A 699 -10.89 45.36 1.09
CA GLY A 699 -12.15 46.08 1.11
C GLY A 699 -12.17 47.34 0.20
N ALA A 700 -13.31 48.04 0.17
CA ALA A 700 -13.82 48.90 -0.93
C ALA A 700 -12.85 49.94 -1.56
N SER A 701 -13.13 50.22 -2.83
CA SER A 701 -12.39 51.12 -3.73
C SER A 701 -12.24 52.53 -3.17
N ALA A 702 -11.00 52.98 -2.96
CA ALA A 702 -10.75 54.41 -2.80
C ALA A 702 -11.13 55.15 -4.10
N PRO A 703 -11.54 56.43 -4.09
CA PRO A 703 -11.57 57.25 -5.31
C PRO A 703 -10.14 57.50 -5.82
N ALA A 704 -9.87 57.27 -7.11
CA ALA A 704 -8.56 57.59 -7.70
C ALA A 704 -8.31 59.09 -7.61
N PRO A 705 -7.10 59.55 -7.24
CA PRO A 705 -6.65 60.85 -7.68
C PRO A 705 -6.55 60.82 -9.21
N ARG A 706 -7.66 61.16 -9.88
CA ARG A 706 -7.93 61.50 -11.30
C ARG A 706 -7.19 60.79 -12.46
N PHE A 707 -6.25 59.86 -12.25
CA PHE A 707 -5.35 59.39 -13.32
C PHE A 707 -5.00 57.88 -13.30
N ARG A 708 -5.72 57.01 -12.59
CA ARG A 708 -5.54 55.54 -12.74
C ARG A 708 -6.85 54.80 -12.93
N THR A 709 -6.96 54.12 -14.06
CA THR A 709 -8.08 53.28 -14.48
C THR A 709 -8.02 51.93 -13.74
N ARG A 710 -9.10 51.62 -13.00
CA ARG A 710 -9.38 50.39 -12.21
C ARG A 710 -8.52 50.13 -10.97
N TYR A 711 -9.19 50.20 -9.82
CA TYR A 711 -8.75 49.65 -8.54
C TYR A 711 -8.82 48.12 -8.57
N VAL A 712 -7.75 47.48 -8.12
CA VAL A 712 -7.81 46.08 -7.66
C VAL A 712 -7.77 46.16 -6.13
N ASN A 713 -8.91 45.91 -5.47
CA ASN A 713 -9.03 45.86 -3.99
C ASN A 713 -8.44 44.57 -3.41
N THR A 714 -7.68 43.84 -4.23
CA THR A 714 -7.00 42.61 -3.88
C THR A 714 -5.51 42.74 -4.19
N ALA A 715 -4.67 42.36 -3.23
CA ALA A 715 -3.24 42.29 -3.42
C ALA A 715 -2.81 40.82 -3.53
N SER A 716 -2.20 40.47 -4.67
CA SER A 716 -1.64 39.14 -4.87
C SER A 716 -0.25 39.03 -4.25
N ARG A 717 0.01 37.91 -3.57
CA ARG A 717 1.31 37.53 -3.01
C ARG A 717 1.61 36.09 -3.35
N TYR A 718 2.90 35.82 -3.56
CA TYR A 718 3.39 34.47 -3.79
C TYR A 718 4.43 34.18 -2.72
N VAL A 719 4.24 33.08 -1.98
CA VAL A 719 5.14 32.66 -0.91
C VAL A 719 5.73 31.31 -1.26
N ASP A 720 7.05 31.20 -1.12
CA ASP A 720 7.71 29.90 -1.06
C ASP A 720 7.38 29.27 0.29
N GLN A 721 6.61 28.18 0.24
CA GLN A 721 6.20 27.45 1.42
C GLN A 721 7.23 26.40 1.85
N ASN A 722 8.19 26.03 1.00
CA ASN A 722 9.20 25.01 1.27
C ASN A 722 10.33 25.55 2.17
N GLN A 723 9.96 26.14 3.30
CA GLN A 723 10.90 26.72 4.25
C GLN A 723 11.32 25.76 5.37
N ARG A 724 10.63 24.61 5.53
CA ARG A 724 10.96 23.51 6.46
C ARG A 724 10.99 23.90 7.95
N GLY A 725 9.93 24.53 8.44
CA GLY A 725 9.76 24.77 9.87
C GLY A 725 8.52 25.61 10.19
N ASP A 726 7.89 25.32 11.33
CA ASP A 726 6.71 26.02 11.84
C ASP A 726 6.99 27.49 12.09
N ARG A 727 6.36 28.37 11.31
CA ARG A 727 6.61 29.81 11.40
C ARG A 727 5.49 30.65 10.82
N TRP A 728 5.42 31.89 11.28
CA TRP A 728 4.63 32.94 10.67
C TRP A 728 5.39 33.64 9.55
N VAL A 729 4.82 33.69 8.34
CA VAL A 729 5.37 34.39 7.17
C VAL A 729 4.50 35.58 6.81
N SER A 730 5.11 36.73 6.54
CA SER A 730 4.37 37.93 6.15
C SER A 730 3.99 37.96 4.68
N LEU A 731 2.71 38.21 4.41
CA LEU A 731 2.22 38.57 3.07
C LEU A 731 2.40 40.07 2.78
N GLY A 732 2.67 40.87 3.80
CA GLY A 732 2.87 42.32 3.71
C GLY A 732 1.98 43.10 4.67
N VAL A 733 2.01 44.42 4.51
CA VAL A 733 1.22 45.38 5.29
C VAL A 733 0.24 46.06 4.35
N PHE A 734 -1.03 46.10 4.74
CA PHE A 734 -2.13 46.58 3.90
C PHE A 734 -3.05 47.51 4.69
N LEU A 735 -3.66 48.47 3.99
CA LEU A 735 -4.71 49.33 4.52
C LEU A 735 -6.07 48.67 4.28
N PHE A 736 -6.79 48.32 5.33
CA PHE A 736 -8.08 47.67 5.26
C PHE A 736 -9.24 48.67 5.43
N ARG A 737 -10.23 48.55 4.55
CA ARG A 737 -11.48 49.34 4.46
C ARG A 737 -12.66 48.39 4.22
N GLY A 738 -12.95 47.57 5.21
CA GLY A 738 -13.90 46.48 5.11
C GLY A 738 -13.56 45.38 6.10
N THR A 739 -14.17 44.22 5.93
CA THR A 739 -13.84 43.01 6.67
C THR A 739 -12.58 42.38 6.07
N PRO A 740 -11.45 42.29 6.80
CA PRO A 740 -10.24 41.67 6.28
C PRO A 740 -10.48 40.22 5.87
N ARG A 741 -10.05 39.89 4.65
CA ARG A 741 -10.22 38.56 4.06
C ARG A 741 -9.00 38.21 3.21
N CYS A 742 -8.64 36.94 3.15
CA CYS A 742 -7.66 36.42 2.20
C CYS A 742 -8.15 35.11 1.59
N ARG A 743 -7.75 34.86 0.35
CA ARG A 743 -8.00 33.60 -0.36
C ARG A 743 -6.69 32.97 -0.81
#